data_AF-A0A2E4DEM2-F1
#
_entry.id   AF-A0A2E4DEM2-F1
#
_cell.length_a   1.000
_cell.length_b   1.000
_cell.length_c   1.000
_cell.angle_alpha   90.00
_cell.angle_beta   90.00
_cell.angle_gamma   90.00
#
_symmetry.space_group_name_H-M   'P 1'
#
loop_
_entity.id
_entity.type
_entity.pdbx_description
1 polymer ?
#
loop_
_entity_poly.entity_id
_entity_poly.type
_entity_poly.pdbx_seq_one_letter_code
_entity_poly.pdbx_strand_id
1 'polypeptide(L)'
;MRKILFFLSFIFLTSTLLVFLNFRIKQDEFACANLDEQMDNTIGHSPEPPSLIWDLQMVMKNHLFTERDDREICQRSEDLSVVDGNKTRQEHHRPHIPPFRTTSDGRVTIGTAGGIKPHFRTVKPELLNKPFIKSENGSHLIDSGSFRGIFDLMSVYPWRTFGGVPVRLEPGHSAICDGTPLNNLPNSTRSNPYQCVHNGSPADCYDLTYVFSAKIPSGLDHSLVDMKTNKIAVNNPALADHFERVDYDFRIGPQSPNVRTRSIYQAKEKHFFAHPDNYKFQFYSVDLKVIVSNPKTVDARVEWVEAVDDSLKQSRTFKINVIKEPVFTADGRLMITRIGKNVKHRWSVQDGLTWSPNNGSEYENVYFAAGPDDNPCDVSKWETMQPFSYAYLDPKLNRFANCSGPKCEKRYGFAAYPLRDGENNIIPAGVDMGGSYPWISKSGAMVAFTLQESELAKSGLPYSCVSNEENCNKNFEFANVGRGFAMAGLWTKGKAVYIDGLINHIDFGLRGEERFHQYAYLYDYMKDGQAKSLGVAIGNGRMPKGTKDKDYYTPLHSAGNVNFIDSLENLFNDQPFMKPQGFADVIWQMNTGAVSSEVYFDDYLNLNTFISSPMTASTKLSPRNETVNIMRYQNGVIEDTQKHLANDAAASLDHWEVPKAGELKGRGRIEPVALGGVHGRGLWLTSQGQVDYSYKVDSKDNVKNLDLKNHPIYMGIFLDPRFSNDNKPRTLLQFSDGSHIKLQGRHTFVFERNGEVLASEKVPYLDYNNEQRLPYKKWSHLGFSFNPNRTFIKIYLNGLFYKNVHFSKRFFNFGLNGANTISIGSLSPKHPGIRGWVDEFKVFILKGEDKINPEIACNQARGSLVSWNPKSEFNHKLIRIPKRNAAFFTRSDRQIANLLPDNYLNKNFFCVTDYTSERGATKNDLAQLELASSGQILSVRDRLLFPESFRHDYLQAGLTFNHPRPDSTNNKFCLSCHGDQEVRTLSTRALRYIEGRTIQLDMRRQPTQPPRVLRGQLPQGRNIRFPDAWDRPGEDW
;
A
#
# COMPACT_ATOMS: atom_id res chain seq x y z
N MET A 1 76.18 -29.51 -6.97
CA MET A 1 75.08 -30.00 -6.12
C MET A 1 75.06 -29.28 -4.76
N ARG A 2 74.68 -28.00 -4.79
CA ARG A 2 74.40 -27.14 -3.60
C ARG A 2 73.13 -26.31 -3.86
N LYS A 3 72.20 -26.87 -4.63
CA LYS A 3 70.93 -26.24 -5.06
C LYS A 3 69.70 -27.16 -4.95
N ILE A 4 69.77 -28.26 -4.18
CA ILE A 4 68.63 -29.19 -4.00
C ILE A 4 68.21 -29.36 -2.51
N LEU A 5 68.92 -28.74 -1.56
CA LEU A 5 68.50 -28.74 -0.14
C LEU A 5 67.87 -27.43 0.37
N PHE A 6 67.68 -26.42 -0.50
CA PHE A 6 67.08 -25.13 -0.11
C PHE A 6 65.62 -24.96 -0.57
N PHE A 7 65.03 -25.96 -1.23
CA PHE A 7 63.68 -25.88 -1.82
C PHE A 7 62.59 -26.68 -1.09
N LEU A 8 62.95 -27.48 -0.07
CA LEU A 8 61.97 -28.31 0.66
C LEU A 8 61.63 -27.79 2.07
N SER A 9 62.33 -26.78 2.59
CA SER A 9 61.97 -26.10 3.85
C SER A 9 61.15 -24.82 3.66
N PHE A 10 60.88 -24.40 2.42
CA PHE A 10 60.04 -23.22 2.11
C PHE A 10 58.59 -23.55 1.75
N ILE A 11 58.26 -24.85 1.59
CA ILE A 11 56.89 -25.31 1.24
C ILE A 11 56.08 -25.73 2.48
N PHE A 12 56.71 -25.87 3.66
CA PHE A 12 56.01 -26.23 4.90
C PHE A 12 55.75 -25.08 5.87
N LEU A 13 56.09 -23.83 5.51
CA LEU A 13 55.82 -22.64 6.33
C LEU A 13 54.92 -21.57 5.66
N THR A 14 54.26 -21.90 4.53
CA THR A 14 53.29 -21.01 3.86
C THR A 14 51.86 -21.57 3.80
N SER A 15 51.59 -22.69 4.47
CA SER A 15 50.25 -23.31 4.57
C SER A 15 49.58 -23.13 5.94
N THR A 16 50.21 -22.43 6.89
CA THR A 16 49.64 -22.20 8.24
C THR A 16 49.51 -20.71 8.62
N LEU A 17 49.75 -19.78 7.69
CA LEU A 17 49.60 -18.33 7.94
C LEU A 17 48.69 -17.59 6.94
N LEU A 18 47.89 -18.32 6.15
CA LEU A 18 46.89 -17.76 5.23
C LEU A 18 45.46 -18.28 5.51
N VAL A 19 45.23 -18.79 6.73
CA VAL A 19 43.91 -19.17 7.26
C VAL A 19 43.48 -18.25 8.43
N PHE A 20 44.31 -17.28 8.84
CA PHE A 20 44.02 -16.40 9.99
C PHE A 20 43.84 -14.89 9.69
N LEU A 21 43.72 -14.49 8.42
CA LEU A 21 43.48 -13.08 8.04
C LEU A 21 42.52 -12.99 6.84
N ASN A 22 41.24 -13.37 7.04
CA ASN A 22 40.07 -12.81 6.32
C ASN A 22 38.73 -13.47 6.73
N PHE A 23 38.43 -13.51 8.04
CA PHE A 23 37.04 -13.68 8.50
C PHE A 23 36.77 -12.75 9.68
N ARG A 24 36.40 -11.52 9.36
CA ARG A 24 35.64 -10.62 10.24
C ARG A 24 34.39 -10.18 9.49
N ILE A 25 33.45 -11.11 9.37
CA ILE A 25 32.03 -10.78 9.17
C ILE A 25 31.36 -11.32 10.43
N LYS A 26 30.78 -10.39 11.21
CA LYS A 26 30.14 -10.68 12.48
C LYS A 26 28.89 -11.54 12.28
N GLN A 27 28.71 -12.41 13.25
CA GLN A 27 27.61 -13.33 13.49
C GLN A 27 26.27 -12.62 13.54
N ASP A 28 25.28 -13.19 12.86
CA ASP A 28 23.85 -13.15 13.20
C ASP A 28 23.24 -14.48 12.70
N GLU A 29 23.49 -15.56 13.44
CA GLU A 29 22.76 -16.82 13.33
C GLU A 29 22.53 -17.33 14.77
N PHE A 30 21.31 -17.17 15.28
CA PHE A 30 20.86 -17.90 16.47
C PHE A 30 19.54 -18.60 16.17
N ALA A 31 19.51 -19.86 16.57
CA ALA A 31 18.57 -20.89 16.16
C ALA A 31 17.29 -20.91 17.00
N CYS A 32 16.17 -21.22 16.35
CA CYS A 32 15.00 -21.86 16.97
C CYS A 32 15.31 -23.36 17.17
N ALA A 33 15.92 -23.71 18.29
CA ALA A 33 15.90 -25.08 18.83
C ALA A 33 16.31 -25.04 20.30
N ASN A 34 15.43 -25.48 21.19
CA ASN A 34 15.69 -25.99 22.54
C ASN A 34 14.32 -26.33 23.13
N LEU A 35 14.09 -27.39 23.89
CA LEU A 35 14.85 -28.52 24.43
C LEU A 35 13.75 -29.36 25.07
N ASP A 36 13.70 -30.68 24.88
CA ASP A 36 13.15 -31.61 25.88
C ASP A 36 13.51 -33.05 25.49
N GLU A 37 14.32 -33.71 26.33
CA GLU A 37 13.83 -34.83 27.14
C GLU A 37 14.91 -35.29 28.14
N GLN A 38 14.51 -35.31 29.42
CA GLN A 38 15.17 -36.06 30.49
C GLN A 38 14.75 -37.53 30.42
N MET A 39 15.66 -38.48 30.69
CA MET A 39 15.63 -39.40 31.85
C MET A 39 16.55 -40.64 31.67
N ASP A 40 17.51 -40.75 32.58
CA ASP A 40 18.07 -41.88 33.34
C ASP A 40 18.30 -43.32 32.79
N ASN A 41 19.41 -43.87 33.33
CA ASN A 41 19.93 -45.25 33.36
C ASN A 41 20.83 -45.66 32.16
N THR A 42 22.04 -46.21 32.31
CA THR A 42 22.47 -47.27 33.26
C THR A 42 24.02 -47.43 33.28
N ILE A 43 24.58 -47.71 34.46
CA ILE A 43 25.76 -48.53 34.85
C ILE A 43 26.92 -48.73 33.84
N GLY A 44 28.15 -48.43 34.29
CA GLY A 44 29.39 -48.56 33.51
C GLY A 44 30.08 -49.94 33.52
N HIS A 45 31.01 -50.12 32.58
CA HIS A 45 32.37 -50.68 32.74
C HIS A 45 33.14 -50.61 31.41
N SER A 46 34.43 -50.24 31.50
CA SER A 46 35.52 -50.32 30.49
C SER A 46 35.98 -51.79 30.28
N PRO A 47 36.87 -52.21 29.32
CA PRO A 47 37.83 -51.47 28.47
C PRO A 47 38.05 -51.93 26.99
N GLU A 48 38.88 -51.14 26.29
CA GLU A 48 39.52 -51.19 24.94
C GLU A 48 40.18 -52.53 24.45
N PRO A 49 40.93 -52.62 23.29
CA PRO A 49 40.83 -52.11 21.89
C PRO A 49 41.15 -53.26 20.84
N PRO A 50 41.82 -53.06 19.67
CA PRO A 50 41.49 -52.34 18.42
C PRO A 50 41.49 -53.26 17.17
N SER A 51 40.81 -52.90 16.07
CA SER A 51 41.34 -53.19 14.72
C SER A 51 40.71 -52.31 13.62
N LEU A 52 41.62 -51.68 12.88
CA LEU A 52 41.41 -51.01 11.60
C LEU A 52 40.76 -51.95 10.59
N ILE A 53 39.70 -51.47 9.94
CA ILE A 53 39.31 -51.60 8.51
C ILE A 53 37.89 -50.99 8.49
N TRP A 54 37.67 -49.85 7.82
CA TRP A 54 36.39 -49.35 7.24
C TRP A 54 36.34 -47.84 6.88
N ASP A 55 37.46 -47.15 6.65
CA ASP A 55 37.42 -45.82 6.00
C ASP A 55 37.40 -45.94 4.48
N LEU A 56 36.21 -46.15 3.91
CA LEU A 56 35.79 -45.71 2.56
C LEU A 56 34.39 -46.24 2.24
N GLN A 57 33.36 -45.69 2.90
CA GLN A 57 32.01 -45.47 2.34
C GLN A 57 31.04 -44.97 3.42
N MET A 58 30.97 -43.66 3.66
CA MET A 58 29.73 -42.90 3.85
C MET A 58 30.06 -41.41 4.04
N VAL A 59 29.14 -40.53 3.63
CA VAL A 59 29.26 -39.06 3.63
C VAL A 59 30.08 -38.46 2.46
N MET A 60 29.86 -38.99 1.25
CA MET A 60 29.75 -38.15 0.05
C MET A 60 28.49 -38.57 -0.71
N LYS A 61 27.33 -38.03 -0.30
CA LYS A 61 26.10 -38.07 -1.10
C LYS A 61 25.44 -36.70 -1.02
N ASN A 62 25.60 -35.93 -2.10
CA ASN A 62 24.60 -35.04 -2.69
C ASN A 62 23.46 -34.57 -1.76
N HIS A 63 23.68 -33.46 -1.05
CA HIS A 63 22.61 -32.55 -0.65
C HIS A 63 22.89 -31.16 -1.24
N LEU A 64 22.73 -31.10 -2.56
CA LEU A 64 22.52 -29.89 -3.34
C LEU A 64 21.16 -30.00 -4.05
N PHE A 65 20.11 -30.45 -3.37
CA PHE A 65 18.76 -30.43 -3.92
C PHE A 65 17.71 -30.29 -2.81
N THR A 66 16.75 -29.40 -3.09
CA THR A 66 15.38 -29.38 -2.58
C THR A 66 15.14 -29.12 -1.10
N GLU A 67 15.48 -27.92 -0.61
CA GLU A 67 14.78 -27.26 0.51
C GLU A 67 14.87 -25.74 0.30
N ARG A 68 14.04 -25.18 -0.58
CA ARG A 68 13.49 -23.85 -0.29
C ARG A 68 12.17 -24.15 0.42
N ASP A 69 12.36 -24.72 1.61
CA ASP A 69 11.32 -25.26 2.47
C ASP A 69 10.64 -24.13 3.22
N ASP A 70 9.52 -24.46 3.86
CA ASP A 70 8.51 -23.58 4.47
C ASP A 70 9.03 -22.48 5.44
N ARG A 71 10.35 -22.36 5.65
CA ARG A 71 11.03 -21.33 6.46
C ARG A 71 10.90 -19.91 5.90
N GLU A 72 10.97 -19.71 4.57
CA GLU A 72 10.80 -18.37 3.97
C GLU A 72 9.32 -17.92 3.98
N ILE A 73 8.38 -18.87 4.13
CA ILE A 73 6.95 -18.64 4.35
C ILE A 73 6.70 -18.21 5.79
N CYS A 74 7.39 -18.80 6.79
CA CYS A 74 7.31 -18.37 8.19
C CYS A 74 7.87 -16.94 8.41
N GLN A 75 8.93 -16.55 7.71
CA GLN A 75 9.49 -15.18 7.86
C GLN A 75 8.50 -14.06 7.49
N ARG A 76 7.59 -14.30 6.54
CA ARG A 76 6.60 -13.28 6.11
C ARG A 76 5.57 -12.92 7.18
N SER A 77 5.38 -13.77 8.19
CA SER A 77 4.39 -13.55 9.25
C SER A 77 5.01 -13.12 10.58
N GLU A 78 6.33 -13.32 10.76
CA GLU A 78 7.15 -12.86 11.90
C GLU A 78 7.69 -11.42 11.72
N ASP A 79 7.37 -10.80 10.58
CA ASP A 79 8.00 -9.62 9.95
C ASP A 79 7.88 -8.26 10.69
N LEU A 80 7.48 -8.21 11.96
CA LEU A 80 7.30 -6.94 12.67
C LEU A 80 8.11 -6.68 13.96
N SER A 81 8.86 -7.64 14.55
CA SER A 81 9.79 -7.35 15.66
C SER A 81 10.87 -8.42 15.90
N VAL A 82 12.14 -8.01 16.12
CA VAL A 82 13.19 -8.87 16.71
C VAL A 82 13.13 -8.79 18.24
N VAL A 83 13.21 -9.91 18.94
CA VAL A 83 13.50 -9.98 20.38
C VAL A 83 14.92 -10.52 20.53
N ASP A 84 15.89 -9.66 20.78
CA ASP A 84 17.21 -10.11 21.23
C ASP A 84 17.11 -10.42 22.74
N GLY A 85 17.67 -11.54 23.18
CA GLY A 85 17.60 -12.06 24.55
C GLY A 85 18.23 -11.13 25.60
N ASN A 86 18.89 -10.05 25.17
CA ASN A 86 19.26 -8.91 26.00
C ASN A 86 18.29 -7.76 25.77
N LYS A 87 17.72 -7.19 26.85
CA LYS A 87 16.79 -6.04 26.94
C LYS A 87 17.11 -4.86 25.98
N THR A 88 16.93 -5.05 24.69
CA THR A 88 17.13 -4.08 23.61
C THR A 88 15.81 -3.95 22.85
N ARG A 89 15.54 -2.75 22.35
CA ARG A 89 14.24 -2.39 21.77
C ARG A 89 13.97 -3.22 20.51
N GLN A 90 12.74 -3.69 20.35
CA GLN A 90 12.28 -4.34 19.12
C GLN A 90 12.45 -3.40 17.91
N GLU A 91 12.85 -3.90 16.74
CA GLU A 91 12.82 -3.15 15.48
C GLU A 91 11.89 -3.83 14.47
N HIS A 92 11.16 -3.05 13.67
CA HIS A 92 10.36 -3.59 12.56
C HIS A 92 11.29 -4.19 11.50
N HIS A 93 10.99 -5.39 10.97
CA HIS A 93 11.87 -6.11 10.02
C HIS A 93 11.89 -5.53 8.60
N ARG A 94 11.35 -4.32 8.40
CA ARG A 94 11.29 -3.65 7.10
C ARG A 94 11.55 -2.15 7.26
N PRO A 95 12.10 -1.50 6.22
CA PRO A 95 12.15 -0.05 6.19
C PRO A 95 10.73 0.50 6.23
N HIS A 96 10.50 1.46 7.12
CA HIS A 96 9.19 2.11 7.24
C HIS A 96 9.32 3.61 7.46
N ILE A 97 8.31 4.34 6.99
CA ILE A 97 8.11 5.75 7.34
C ILE A 97 7.05 5.79 8.44
N PRO A 98 7.37 6.32 9.62
CA PRO A 98 6.37 6.40 10.67
C PRO A 98 5.23 7.36 10.28
N PRO A 99 4.05 7.22 10.90
CA PRO A 99 2.85 7.91 10.45
C PRO A 99 2.86 9.35 10.96
N PHE A 100 3.28 10.29 10.11
CA PHE A 100 3.31 11.72 10.42
C PHE A 100 2.46 12.54 9.46
N ARG A 101 1.83 13.59 10.00
CA ARG A 101 1.25 14.64 9.18
C ARG A 101 2.35 15.56 8.70
N THR A 102 2.40 15.81 7.40
CA THR A 102 3.51 16.50 6.74
C THR A 102 3.05 17.80 6.07
N THR A 103 3.94 18.79 6.01
CA THR A 103 3.79 19.99 5.17
C THR A 103 3.62 19.62 3.70
N SER A 104 3.14 20.56 2.87
CA SER A 104 2.82 20.31 1.47
C SER A 104 4.04 19.84 0.65
N ASP A 105 5.26 20.20 1.04
CA ASP A 105 6.53 19.72 0.48
C ASP A 105 7.09 18.44 1.14
N GLY A 106 6.43 17.94 2.18
CA GLY A 106 6.78 16.71 2.90
C GLY A 106 7.91 16.85 3.92
N ARG A 107 8.50 18.04 4.10
CA ARG A 107 9.76 18.23 4.86
C ARG A 107 9.58 18.38 6.35
N VAL A 108 8.54 19.08 6.82
CA VAL A 108 8.26 19.27 8.24
C VAL A 108 7.08 18.39 8.64
N THR A 109 7.19 17.71 9.77
CA THR A 109 6.19 16.72 10.18
C THR A 109 5.85 16.77 11.67
N ILE A 110 4.65 16.31 12.01
CA ILE A 110 4.21 16.11 13.40
C ILE A 110 3.55 14.74 13.60
N GLY A 111 3.65 14.22 14.82
CA GLY A 111 2.94 13.01 15.23
C GLY A 111 1.42 13.21 15.31
N THR A 112 0.67 12.17 14.93
CA THR A 112 -0.81 12.16 14.92
C THR A 112 -1.44 11.99 16.31
N ALA A 113 -0.77 11.25 17.20
CA ALA A 113 -1.17 11.12 18.60
C ALA A 113 -0.72 12.38 19.35
N GLY A 114 -1.64 13.34 19.46
CA GLY A 114 -1.40 14.59 20.16
C GLY A 114 -0.94 14.37 21.60
N GLY A 115 -0.08 15.29 22.04
CA GLY A 115 0.21 15.57 23.44
C GLY A 115 0.24 17.09 23.59
N ILE A 116 0.28 17.57 24.82
CA ILE A 116 0.33 19.02 25.14
C ILE A 116 1.54 19.72 24.48
N LYS A 117 2.55 18.95 24.06
CA LYS A 117 3.74 19.43 23.36
C LYS A 117 3.83 18.76 21.99
N PRO A 118 3.46 19.43 20.88
CA PRO A 118 3.65 18.87 19.55
C PRO A 118 5.15 18.69 19.27
N HIS A 119 5.50 17.55 18.67
CA HIS A 119 6.88 17.22 18.30
C HIS A 119 7.06 17.45 16.80
N PHE A 120 7.83 18.47 16.45
CA PHE A 120 8.19 18.75 15.06
C PHE A 120 9.46 17.99 14.70
N ARG A 121 9.47 17.41 13.49
CA ARG A 121 10.61 16.68 12.93
C ARG A 121 10.80 17.05 11.47
N THR A 122 12.00 16.76 10.94
CA THR A 122 12.31 16.89 9.52
C THR A 122 12.42 15.53 8.84
N VAL A 123 11.93 15.44 7.60
CA VAL A 123 12.15 14.29 6.71
C VAL A 123 13.36 14.56 5.81
N LYS A 124 14.28 13.59 5.78
CA LYS A 124 15.63 13.65 5.20
C LYS A 124 15.84 12.50 4.19
N PRO A 125 15.23 12.54 3.00
CA PRO A 125 15.52 11.57 1.94
C PRO A 125 17.01 11.54 1.54
N GLU A 126 17.76 12.60 1.84
CA GLU A 126 19.20 12.71 1.62
C GLU A 126 20.03 11.72 2.43
N LEU A 127 19.49 11.09 3.47
CA LEU A 127 20.19 10.04 4.24
C LEU A 127 20.30 8.72 3.49
N LEU A 128 19.54 8.54 2.41
CA LEU A 128 19.53 7.29 1.65
C LEU A 128 20.76 7.17 0.74
N ASN A 129 21.32 5.96 0.68
CA ASN A 129 22.38 5.56 -0.24
C ASN A 129 21.98 4.38 -1.16
N LYS A 130 20.75 3.89 -1.01
CA LYS A 130 20.12 2.82 -1.78
C LYS A 130 18.61 3.06 -1.81
N PRO A 131 17.85 2.50 -2.77
CA PRO A 131 16.40 2.68 -2.83
C PRO A 131 15.73 2.45 -1.47
N PHE A 132 14.82 3.33 -1.06
CA PHE A 132 14.20 3.33 0.28
C PHE A 132 13.64 1.96 0.65
N ILE A 133 12.89 1.34 -0.26
CA ILE A 133 12.29 0.03 -0.02
C ILE A 133 13.36 -1.07 0.18
N LYS A 134 14.59 -0.90 -0.35
CA LYS A 134 15.76 -1.78 -0.14
C LYS A 134 16.66 -1.32 1.02
N SER A 135 16.25 -0.31 1.80
CA SER A 135 16.99 0.15 2.96
C SER A 135 16.93 -0.86 4.11
N GLU A 136 17.76 -0.64 5.12
CA GLU A 136 17.76 -1.46 6.33
C GLU A 136 16.43 -1.37 7.08
N ASN A 137 16.22 -2.35 7.96
CA ASN A 137 15.06 -2.46 8.82
C ASN A 137 14.91 -1.21 9.70
N GLY A 138 13.68 -0.72 9.91
CA GLY A 138 13.43 0.45 10.78
C GLY A 138 13.16 1.78 10.04
N SER A 139 13.21 2.89 10.79
CA SER A 139 12.88 4.24 10.32
C SER A 139 14.15 5.07 10.11
N HIS A 140 14.55 5.27 8.85
CA HIS A 140 15.83 5.90 8.48
C HIS A 140 15.72 7.32 7.89
N LEU A 141 14.50 7.81 7.67
CA LEU A 141 14.26 9.07 6.94
C LEU A 141 14.05 10.28 7.83
N ILE A 142 14.10 10.13 9.15
CA ILE A 142 13.62 11.16 10.07
C ILE A 142 14.71 11.45 11.09
N ASP A 143 14.82 12.72 11.43
CA ASP A 143 15.74 13.14 12.48
C ASP A 143 15.45 12.40 13.80
N SER A 144 16.52 11.90 14.43
CA SER A 144 16.48 11.35 15.78
C SER A 144 16.24 12.46 16.82
N GLY A 145 16.64 13.70 16.51
CA GLY A 145 16.31 14.89 17.29
C GLY A 145 14.88 15.36 17.04
N SER A 146 13.98 15.19 18.00
CA SER A 146 12.69 15.91 17.97
C SER A 146 12.88 17.29 18.57
N PHE A 147 12.61 18.36 17.81
CA PHE A 147 12.46 19.68 18.41
C PHE A 147 11.17 19.68 19.23
N ARG A 148 11.29 19.78 20.55
CA ARG A 148 10.16 20.10 21.41
C ARG A 148 9.96 21.60 21.26
N GLY A 149 8.84 22.01 20.67
CA GLY A 149 8.49 23.43 20.64
C GLY A 149 8.71 24.04 22.01
N ILE A 150 9.35 25.22 22.07
CA ILE A 150 9.45 26.02 23.30
C ILE A 150 8.06 26.49 23.75
N PHE A 151 7.10 26.44 22.83
CA PHE A 151 5.70 26.68 23.05
C PHE A 151 5.02 25.52 23.79
N ASP A 152 4.65 25.74 25.04
CA ASP A 152 3.67 24.91 25.72
C ASP A 152 2.29 25.32 25.18
N LEU A 153 1.47 24.40 24.67
CA LEU A 153 0.06 24.76 24.40
C LEU A 153 -0.59 25.34 25.67
N MET A 154 -0.06 25.03 26.86
CA MET A 154 -0.46 25.62 28.13
C MET A 154 -0.01 27.06 28.38
N SER A 155 0.92 27.65 27.64
CA SER A 155 1.25 29.08 27.77
C SER A 155 0.34 29.97 26.94
N VAL A 156 -0.30 29.40 25.90
CA VAL A 156 -1.35 30.09 25.12
C VAL A 156 -2.77 29.69 25.53
N TYR A 157 -2.91 28.63 26.34
CA TYR A 157 -4.11 28.39 27.13
C TYR A 157 -3.98 28.99 28.53
N PRO A 158 -4.71 30.06 28.87
CA PRO A 158 -4.87 30.40 30.28
C PRO A 158 -5.57 29.24 31.00
N TRP A 159 -5.06 28.87 32.18
CA TRP A 159 -5.80 28.03 33.14
C TRP A 159 -7.18 28.64 33.35
N ARG A 160 -8.25 27.88 33.09
CA ARG A 160 -9.60 28.32 33.40
C ARG A 160 -10.00 27.80 34.76
N THR A 161 -10.25 28.71 35.68
CA THR A 161 -10.94 28.42 36.94
C THR A 161 -12.43 28.64 36.75
N PHE A 162 -13.21 27.56 36.82
CA PHE A 162 -14.67 27.62 36.90
C PHE A 162 -15.07 27.46 38.37
N GLY A 163 -15.59 28.52 39.00
CA GLY A 163 -15.94 28.49 40.44
C GLY A 163 -14.76 28.16 41.37
N GLY A 164 -13.51 28.42 40.95
CA GLY A 164 -12.30 28.04 41.68
C GLY A 164 -11.69 26.68 41.30
N VAL A 165 -12.33 25.89 40.42
CA VAL A 165 -11.83 24.57 39.98
C VAL A 165 -11.13 24.69 38.61
N PRO A 166 -9.86 24.25 38.47
CA PRO A 166 -9.17 24.19 37.19
C PRO A 166 -9.83 23.17 36.24
N VAL A 167 -10.33 23.59 35.08
CA VAL A 167 -10.82 22.66 34.05
C VAL A 167 -9.72 22.41 33.02
N ARG A 168 -9.18 21.20 33.00
CA ARG A 168 -8.17 20.77 32.03
C ARG A 168 -8.86 20.38 30.72
N LEU A 169 -8.61 21.15 29.65
CA LEU A 169 -8.92 20.70 28.30
C LEU A 169 -7.89 19.63 27.92
N GLU A 170 -8.35 18.43 27.62
CA GLU A 170 -7.49 17.35 27.12
C GLU A 170 -7.37 17.50 25.59
N PRO A 171 -6.23 17.98 25.06
CA PRO A 171 -6.03 18.00 23.61
C PRO A 171 -6.08 16.58 23.05
N GLY A 172 -6.93 16.40 22.04
CA GLY A 172 -7.10 15.15 21.31
C GLY A 172 -6.02 14.95 20.24
N HIS A 173 -6.39 14.34 19.12
CA HIS A 173 -5.47 14.22 17.98
C HIS A 173 -5.27 15.58 17.30
N SER A 174 -4.11 15.78 16.68
CA SER A 174 -3.72 17.02 16.02
C SER A 174 -3.09 16.78 14.65
N ALA A 175 -3.08 17.82 13.81
CA ALA A 175 -2.46 17.82 12.49
C ALA A 175 -1.93 19.21 12.13
N ILE A 176 -1.01 19.27 11.16
CA ILE A 176 -0.62 20.51 10.48
C ILE A 176 -1.55 20.69 9.29
N CYS A 177 -2.06 21.91 9.12
CA CYS A 177 -2.65 22.40 7.90
C CYS A 177 -1.67 23.37 7.24
N ASP A 178 -1.13 23.00 6.08
CA ASP A 178 -0.27 23.85 5.24
C ASP A 178 -1.11 24.34 4.06
N GLY A 179 -1.89 25.39 4.31
CA GLY A 179 -2.81 25.97 3.34
C GLY A 179 -2.15 26.96 2.37
N THR A 180 -0.82 27.04 2.35
CA THR A 180 -0.14 27.92 1.40
C THR A 180 -0.36 27.42 -0.01
N PRO A 181 -0.76 28.27 -0.97
CA PRO A 181 -1.10 27.76 -2.29
C PRO A 181 0.14 27.15 -2.95
N LEU A 182 0.04 25.86 -3.30
CA LEU A 182 1.01 25.19 -4.18
C LEU A 182 1.20 25.92 -5.52
N ASN A 183 0.18 26.69 -5.92
CA ASN A 183 -0.10 27.06 -7.31
C ASN A 183 0.07 28.54 -7.65
N ASN A 184 0.62 29.37 -6.78
CA ASN A 184 0.55 30.78 -7.10
C ASN A 184 1.36 31.16 -8.34
N LEU A 185 0.58 31.55 -9.34
CA LEU A 185 0.73 32.69 -10.25
C LEU A 185 1.78 33.69 -9.74
N PRO A 186 2.51 34.37 -10.65
CA PRO A 186 3.66 35.23 -10.36
C PRO A 186 3.46 36.34 -9.30
N ASN A 187 2.24 36.55 -8.77
CA ASN A 187 1.88 37.65 -7.89
C ASN A 187 1.50 37.26 -6.44
N SER A 188 1.65 36.02 -5.98
CA SER A 188 1.52 35.77 -4.52
C SER A 188 2.83 35.94 -3.79
N THR A 189 2.77 36.51 -2.59
CA THR A 189 3.94 37.01 -1.89
C THR A 189 4.70 35.98 -1.03
N ARG A 190 4.18 34.76 -0.77
CA ARG A 190 4.95 33.67 -0.10
C ARG A 190 4.24 32.31 -0.17
N SER A 191 4.94 31.23 -0.57
CA SER A 191 4.47 29.83 -0.38
C SER A 191 5.52 29.04 0.38
N ASN A 192 5.09 28.03 1.14
CA ASN A 192 5.99 27.19 1.91
C ASN A 192 6.76 26.17 1.04
N PRO A 193 8.00 25.83 1.40
CA PRO A 193 8.91 26.66 2.18
C PRO A 193 9.32 27.91 1.38
N TYR A 194 9.63 28.99 2.09
CA TYR A 194 10.28 30.16 1.52
C TYR A 194 11.66 30.37 2.13
N GLN A 195 12.54 31.00 1.36
CA GLN A 195 13.89 31.33 1.82
C GLN A 195 13.84 32.40 2.92
N CYS A 196 14.63 32.20 3.96
CA CYS A 196 14.84 33.17 5.04
C CYS A 196 16.26 33.07 5.59
N VAL A 197 16.60 34.00 6.48
CA VAL A 197 17.85 33.98 7.25
C VAL A 197 17.48 33.83 8.72
N HIS A 198 18.11 32.87 9.40
CA HIS A 198 17.97 32.68 10.84
C HIS A 198 19.36 32.55 11.46
N ASN A 199 19.65 33.33 12.50
CA ASN A 199 20.97 33.40 13.14
C ASN A 199 22.13 33.63 12.14
N GLY A 200 21.91 34.48 11.13
CA GLY A 200 22.89 34.78 10.08
C GLY A 200 23.11 33.69 9.03
N SER A 201 22.38 32.56 9.11
CA SER A 201 22.50 31.44 8.18
C SER A 201 21.26 31.26 7.29
N PRO A 202 21.41 30.82 6.02
CA PRO A 202 20.27 30.50 5.16
C PRO A 202 19.41 29.35 5.72
N ALA A 203 18.09 29.52 5.69
CA ALA A 203 17.13 28.57 6.23
C ALA A 203 15.85 28.47 5.36
N ASP A 204 15.10 27.39 5.56
CA ASP A 204 13.71 27.29 5.09
C ASP A 204 12.78 27.76 6.20
N CYS A 205 11.88 28.68 5.88
CA CYS A 205 10.83 29.12 6.77
C CYS A 205 9.45 28.70 6.25
N TYR A 206 8.54 28.46 7.20
CA TYR A 206 7.19 28.01 6.95
C TYR A 206 6.19 28.82 7.78
N ASP A 207 5.08 29.19 7.15
CA ASP A 207 3.88 29.70 7.81
C ASP A 207 2.83 28.59 7.83
N LEU A 208 2.61 27.95 8.98
CA LEU A 208 1.77 26.75 9.13
C LEU A 208 0.60 27.02 10.06
N THR A 209 -0.47 26.24 9.97
CA THR A 209 -1.55 26.25 10.97
C THR A 209 -1.59 24.92 11.71
N TYR A 210 -1.50 24.95 13.04
CA TYR A 210 -1.65 23.76 13.87
C TYR A 210 -3.11 23.62 14.31
N VAL A 211 -3.71 22.46 14.02
CA VAL A 211 -5.12 22.19 14.31
C VAL A 211 -5.23 21.02 15.28
N PHE A 212 -6.05 21.18 16.31
CA PHE A 212 -6.32 20.13 17.30
C PHE A 212 -7.79 20.17 17.75
N SER A 213 -8.30 19.01 18.18
CA SER A 213 -9.62 18.89 18.79
C SER A 213 -9.52 18.94 20.31
N ALA A 214 -10.48 19.56 21.00
CA ALA A 214 -10.62 19.46 22.45
C ALA A 214 -12.02 18.97 22.85
N LYS A 215 -12.06 18.20 23.95
CA LYS A 215 -13.27 17.68 24.57
C LYS A 215 -13.81 18.70 25.58
N ILE A 216 -15.10 19.00 25.50
CA ILE A 216 -15.80 20.00 26.32
C ILE A 216 -16.91 19.31 27.13
N PRO A 217 -16.97 19.49 28.47
CA PRO A 217 -18.06 18.99 29.30
C PRO A 217 -19.41 19.61 28.91
N SER A 218 -20.50 18.83 28.85
CA SER A 218 -21.85 19.40 28.67
C SER A 218 -22.38 20.03 29.97
N GLY A 219 -23.10 21.14 29.83
CA GLY A 219 -23.54 22.01 30.94
C GLY A 219 -22.97 23.42 30.87
N LEU A 220 -21.92 23.62 30.08
CA LEU A 220 -21.29 24.91 29.84
C LEU A 220 -21.83 25.53 28.53
N ASP A 221 -22.53 26.67 28.63
CA ASP A 221 -22.86 27.54 27.49
C ASP A 221 -21.77 28.60 27.33
N HIS A 222 -21.05 28.57 26.21
CA HIS A 222 -19.91 29.42 25.95
C HIS A 222 -20.21 30.61 25.03
N SER A 223 -21.47 30.87 24.70
CA SER A 223 -21.86 32.12 24.03
C SER A 223 -21.48 33.38 24.85
N LEU A 224 -21.03 33.20 26.10
CA LEU A 224 -20.70 34.25 27.07
C LEU A 224 -19.22 34.29 27.50
N VAL A 225 -18.28 33.67 26.76
CA VAL A 225 -16.88 33.58 27.19
C VAL A 225 -15.90 34.25 26.23
N ASP A 226 -15.36 35.39 26.66
CA ASP A 226 -14.29 36.12 25.97
C ASP A 226 -12.92 35.54 26.36
N MET A 227 -12.22 34.99 25.36
CA MET A 227 -10.90 34.39 25.52
C MET A 227 -9.79 35.40 25.80
N LYS A 228 -10.00 36.69 25.51
CA LYS A 228 -9.03 37.76 25.76
C LYS A 228 -9.08 38.26 27.21
N THR A 229 -10.25 38.25 27.84
CA THR A 229 -10.44 38.85 29.18
C THR A 229 -10.57 37.84 30.31
N ASN A 230 -10.62 36.53 30.02
CA ASN A 230 -10.76 35.47 31.01
C ASN A 230 -12.02 35.61 31.90
N LYS A 231 -13.05 36.33 31.42
CA LYS A 231 -14.31 36.58 32.14
C LYS A 231 -15.44 35.72 31.55
N ILE A 232 -16.24 35.14 32.45
CA ILE A 232 -17.46 34.40 32.12
C ILE A 232 -18.64 35.19 32.70
N ALA A 233 -19.64 35.52 31.89
CA ALA A 233 -20.93 35.96 32.41
C ALA A 233 -21.79 34.72 32.71
N VAL A 234 -22.15 34.52 33.98
CA VAL A 234 -23.03 33.41 34.41
C VAL A 234 -24.46 33.95 34.46
N ASN A 235 -25.31 33.56 33.50
CA ASN A 235 -26.71 33.99 33.44
C ASN A 235 -27.71 32.97 33.99
N ASN A 236 -27.26 31.91 34.68
CA ASN A 236 -28.16 30.92 35.29
C ASN A 236 -27.97 30.85 36.80
N PRO A 237 -28.86 31.47 37.61
CA PRO A 237 -28.81 31.44 39.07
C PRO A 237 -28.87 30.02 39.64
N ALA A 238 -29.53 29.07 38.96
CA ALA A 238 -29.69 27.70 39.45
C ALA A 238 -28.39 26.88 39.43
N LEU A 239 -27.35 27.33 38.71
CA LEU A 239 -26.03 26.69 38.71
C LEU A 239 -25.10 27.30 39.78
N ALA A 240 -25.44 28.44 40.37
CA ALA A 240 -24.61 29.08 41.40
C ALA A 240 -24.70 28.36 42.76
N ASP A 241 -25.87 27.79 43.08
CA ASP A 241 -26.13 27.14 44.39
C ASP A 241 -25.53 25.73 44.53
N HIS A 242 -24.87 25.19 43.51
CA HIS A 242 -24.21 23.87 43.56
C HIS A 242 -22.68 23.93 43.70
N PHE A 243 -22.11 25.13 43.83
CA PHE A 243 -20.67 25.30 44.07
C PHE A 243 -20.42 25.92 45.45
N GLU A 244 -20.47 25.10 46.51
CA GLU A 244 -19.95 25.53 47.82
C GLU A 244 -18.44 25.75 47.73
N ARG A 245 -17.99 26.92 48.23
CA ARG A 245 -16.57 27.28 48.36
C ARG A 245 -15.84 26.24 49.22
N VAL A 246 -14.82 25.62 48.65
CA VAL A 246 -13.81 24.87 49.41
C VAL A 246 -12.59 25.78 49.57
N ASP A 247 -12.40 26.35 50.76
CA ASP A 247 -11.18 27.06 51.12
C ASP A 247 -10.04 26.04 51.38
N TYR A 248 -8.90 26.20 50.69
CA TYR A 248 -7.70 25.39 50.90
C TYR A 248 -6.74 26.12 51.85
N ASP A 249 -6.51 25.54 53.04
CA ASP A 249 -5.52 26.02 54.02
C ASP A 249 -4.17 25.34 53.77
N PHE A 250 -3.14 26.10 53.38
CA PHE A 250 -1.78 25.60 53.13
C PHE A 250 -0.90 25.81 54.37
N ARG A 251 -0.55 24.73 55.08
CA ARG A 251 0.52 24.76 56.10
C ARG A 251 1.81 24.14 55.57
N ILE A 252 2.88 24.92 55.60
CA ILE A 252 4.25 24.52 55.24
C ILE A 252 5.01 24.17 56.53
N GLY A 253 5.51 22.93 56.65
CA GLY A 253 6.43 22.52 57.71
C GLY A 253 7.89 22.46 57.23
N PRO A 254 8.91 22.56 58.12
CA PRO A 254 10.30 22.79 57.74
C PRO A 254 10.98 21.53 57.16
N GLN A 255 11.87 21.74 56.19
CA GLN A 255 12.61 20.70 55.47
C GLN A 255 13.76 20.10 56.29
N SER A 256 14.05 18.81 56.04
CA SER A 256 15.32 18.15 56.40
C SER A 256 15.98 17.55 55.13
N PRO A 257 17.32 17.56 54.98
CA PRO A 257 17.95 17.54 53.65
C PRO A 257 18.24 16.16 53.01
N ASN A 258 17.86 15.02 53.60
CA ASN A 258 18.46 13.73 53.19
C ASN A 258 17.51 12.53 53.04
N VAL A 259 16.39 12.68 52.30
CA VAL A 259 15.62 11.51 51.81
C VAL A 259 15.06 11.79 50.40
N ARG A 260 15.49 11.02 49.39
CA ARG A 260 14.81 10.96 48.08
C ARG A 260 13.58 10.05 48.19
N THR A 261 12.47 10.59 48.70
CA THR A 261 11.15 9.99 48.57
C THR A 261 10.29 10.89 47.69
N ARG A 262 9.78 10.35 46.56
CA ARG A 262 8.68 10.95 45.81
C ARG A 262 7.42 10.85 46.65
N SER A 263 7.17 11.88 47.45
CA SER A 263 5.90 12.07 48.15
C SER A 263 4.81 12.37 47.11
N ILE A 264 3.90 11.41 46.94
CA ILE A 264 2.69 11.52 46.12
C ILE A 264 1.76 12.50 46.83
N TYR A 265 1.54 13.68 46.25
CA TYR A 265 0.44 14.55 46.64
C TYR A 265 -0.87 13.88 46.20
N GLN A 266 -1.51 13.11 47.08
CA GLN A 266 -2.90 12.69 46.92
C GLN A 266 -3.81 13.85 47.36
N ALA A 267 -4.03 14.83 46.49
CA ALA A 267 -5.30 15.54 46.53
C ALA A 267 -6.37 14.57 46.01
N LYS A 268 -7.36 14.23 46.84
CA LYS A 268 -8.56 13.52 46.37
C LYS A 268 -9.33 14.46 45.43
N GLU A 269 -8.95 14.48 44.15
CA GLU A 269 -9.81 15.02 43.09
C GLU A 269 -11.09 14.17 43.09
N LYS A 270 -12.21 14.73 43.58
CA LYS A 270 -13.53 14.25 43.21
C LYS A 270 -13.69 14.56 41.73
N HIS A 271 -13.32 13.61 40.87
CA HIS A 271 -13.65 13.66 39.46
C HIS A 271 -15.18 13.70 39.32
N PHE A 272 -15.74 14.83 38.90
CA PHE A 272 -17.09 14.88 38.38
C PHE A 272 -17.10 14.11 37.06
N PHE A 273 -17.41 12.81 37.13
CA PHE A 273 -17.71 12.02 35.94
C PHE A 273 -19.09 12.43 35.44
N ALA A 274 -19.14 13.40 34.52
CA ALA A 274 -20.31 13.54 33.67
C ALA A 274 -20.52 12.23 32.90
N HIS A 275 -21.77 11.77 32.81
CA HIS A 275 -22.17 10.58 32.06
C HIS A 275 -21.53 10.60 30.65
N PRO A 276 -21.03 9.47 30.12
CA PRO A 276 -20.32 9.42 28.83
C PRO A 276 -21.10 10.00 27.62
N ASP A 277 -22.42 10.16 27.74
CA ASP A 277 -23.31 10.68 26.69
C ASP A 277 -23.32 12.22 26.57
N ASN A 278 -22.53 12.90 27.40
CA ASN A 278 -22.69 14.33 27.69
C ASN A 278 -21.42 15.14 27.38
N TYR A 279 -20.75 14.85 26.26
CA TYR A 279 -19.60 15.63 25.79
C TYR A 279 -19.84 16.30 24.45
N LYS A 280 -19.17 17.44 24.30
CA LYS A 280 -19.15 18.31 23.13
C LYS A 280 -17.71 18.39 22.62
N PHE A 281 -17.49 18.51 21.31
CA PHE A 281 -16.15 18.69 20.73
C PHE A 281 -16.06 20.00 19.95
N GLN A 282 -14.88 20.60 19.97
CA GLN A 282 -14.56 21.80 19.20
C GLN A 282 -13.15 21.65 18.63
N PHE A 283 -12.95 22.20 17.43
CA PHE A 283 -11.62 22.37 16.84
C PHE A 283 -11.06 23.74 17.16
N TYR A 284 -9.76 23.77 17.34
CA TYR A 284 -8.98 24.98 17.50
C TYR A 284 -7.87 24.98 16.47
N SER A 285 -7.53 26.15 15.96
CA SER A 285 -6.34 26.36 15.16
C SER A 285 -5.53 27.53 15.65
N VAL A 286 -4.20 27.40 15.57
CA VAL A 286 -3.24 28.46 15.86
C VAL A 286 -2.23 28.52 14.72
N ASP A 287 -1.92 29.73 14.25
CA ASP A 287 -0.92 29.92 13.20
C ASP A 287 0.48 29.86 13.82
N LEU A 288 1.43 29.26 13.12
CA LEU A 288 2.79 28.97 13.57
C LEU A 288 3.80 29.45 12.53
N LYS A 289 4.94 29.96 13.02
CA LYS A 289 6.17 30.12 12.25
C LYS A 289 7.11 28.97 12.57
N VAL A 290 7.63 28.31 11.55
CA VAL A 290 8.61 27.22 11.70
C VAL A 290 9.85 27.51 10.87
N ILE A 291 11.03 27.27 11.44
CA ILE A 291 12.33 27.46 10.78
C ILE A 291 13.08 26.14 10.75
N VAL A 292 13.58 25.78 9.57
CA VAL A 292 14.42 24.62 9.31
C VAL A 292 15.79 25.10 8.85
N SER A 293 16.83 24.80 9.62
CA SER A 293 18.22 25.05 9.21
C SER A 293 18.80 23.88 8.42
N ASN A 294 19.83 24.18 7.63
CA ASN A 294 20.46 23.27 6.68
C ASN A 294 19.45 22.49 5.82
N PRO A 295 18.40 23.14 5.29
CA PRO A 295 17.29 22.43 4.66
C PRO A 295 17.76 21.63 3.45
N LYS A 296 17.11 20.47 3.23
CA LYS A 296 17.40 19.58 2.10
C LYS A 296 18.83 19.04 2.10
N THR A 297 19.39 18.82 3.28
CA THR A 297 20.67 18.15 3.52
C THR A 297 20.48 17.06 4.58
N VAL A 298 21.51 16.22 4.80
CA VAL A 298 21.52 15.24 5.89
C VAL A 298 21.45 15.89 7.28
N ASP A 299 21.88 17.16 7.40
CA ASP A 299 21.93 17.93 8.64
C ASP A 299 20.69 18.82 8.88
N ALA A 300 19.66 18.68 8.03
CA ALA A 300 18.43 19.46 8.15
C ALA A 300 17.80 19.28 9.54
N ARG A 301 17.30 20.34 10.18
CA ARG A 301 16.59 20.18 11.46
C ARG A 301 15.64 21.34 11.70
N VAL A 302 14.54 21.08 12.42
CA VAL A 302 13.69 22.15 12.94
C VAL A 302 14.47 22.86 14.04
N GLU A 303 14.78 24.14 13.82
CA GLU A 303 15.55 24.95 14.76
C GLU A 303 14.65 25.83 15.63
N TRP A 304 13.52 26.27 15.08
CA TRP A 304 12.61 27.19 15.76
C TRP A 304 11.16 26.91 15.40
N VAL A 305 10.27 27.03 16.40
CA VAL A 305 8.81 26.98 16.25
C VAL A 305 8.20 27.99 17.21
N GLU A 306 7.34 28.87 16.69
CA GLU A 306 6.69 29.93 17.46
C GLU A 306 5.24 30.08 17.00
N ALA A 307 4.31 30.28 17.95
CA ALA A 307 2.94 30.61 17.60
C ALA A 307 2.80 32.10 17.29
N VAL A 308 1.97 32.41 16.30
CA VAL A 308 1.63 33.78 15.95
C VAL A 308 0.60 34.30 16.96
N ASP A 309 0.90 35.43 17.59
CA ASP A 309 -0.01 36.09 18.54
C ASP A 309 -1.37 36.38 17.90
N ASP A 310 -2.43 36.33 18.71
CA ASP A 310 -3.83 36.60 18.31
C ASP A 310 -4.37 35.72 17.15
N SER A 311 -3.71 34.60 16.79
CA SER A 311 -4.11 33.73 15.68
C SER A 311 -5.09 32.60 16.04
N LEU A 312 -5.48 32.50 17.32
CA LEU A 312 -6.36 31.43 17.79
C LEU A 312 -7.76 31.54 17.18
N LYS A 313 -8.17 30.53 16.42
CA LYS A 313 -9.53 30.39 15.87
C LYS A 313 -10.19 29.14 16.44
N GLN A 314 -11.52 29.16 16.49
CA GLN A 314 -12.31 28.07 17.04
C GLN A 314 -13.49 27.73 16.13
N SER A 315 -13.80 26.44 15.98
CA SER A 315 -14.99 25.99 15.25
C SER A 315 -16.25 26.17 16.10
N ARG A 316 -17.42 25.88 15.51
CA ARG A 316 -18.61 25.60 16.34
C ARG A 316 -18.42 24.32 17.15
N THR A 317 -19.32 24.08 18.09
CA THR A 317 -19.32 22.86 18.90
C THR A 317 -20.14 21.73 18.27
N PHE A 318 -19.62 20.50 18.30
CA PHE A 318 -20.24 19.29 17.78
C PHE A 318 -20.64 18.33 18.90
N LYS A 319 -21.85 17.78 18.83
CA LYS A 319 -22.35 16.78 19.79
C LYS A 319 -21.90 15.38 19.38
N ILE A 320 -20.70 15.00 19.81
CA ILE A 320 -20.04 13.73 19.48
C ILE A 320 -19.15 13.34 20.67
N ASN A 321 -18.78 12.06 20.78
CA ASN A 321 -18.03 11.57 21.94
C ASN A 321 -16.52 11.43 21.70
N VAL A 322 -16.07 11.39 20.43
CA VAL A 322 -14.67 11.27 20.02
C VAL A 322 -14.49 11.91 18.64
N ILE A 323 -13.40 12.67 18.46
CA ILE A 323 -12.80 13.01 17.16
C ILE A 323 -11.34 12.58 17.17
N LYS A 324 -10.89 11.93 16.09
CA LYS A 324 -9.50 11.48 15.93
C LYS A 324 -9.00 11.61 14.50
N GLU A 325 -7.68 11.68 14.37
CA GLU A 325 -6.96 11.60 13.09
C GLU A 325 -7.35 12.68 12.07
N PRO A 326 -7.31 13.98 12.40
CA PRO A 326 -7.50 15.00 11.39
C PRO A 326 -6.43 14.90 10.29
N VAL A 327 -6.83 15.05 9.03
CA VAL A 327 -5.95 15.09 7.83
C VAL A 327 -6.45 16.15 6.88
N PHE A 328 -5.52 16.89 6.27
CA PHE A 328 -5.80 18.05 5.43
C PHE A 328 -5.33 17.84 4.00
N THR A 329 -6.08 18.39 3.05
CA THR A 329 -5.57 18.67 1.70
C THR A 329 -4.58 19.84 1.74
N ALA A 330 -3.67 19.89 0.76
CA ALA A 330 -2.64 20.93 0.66
C ALA A 330 -3.19 22.33 0.34
N ASP A 331 -4.47 22.47 -0.01
CA ASP A 331 -5.12 23.77 -0.12
C ASP A 331 -5.76 24.25 1.19
N GLY A 332 -5.63 23.45 2.25
CA GLY A 332 -6.06 23.74 3.62
C GLY A 332 -7.57 23.86 3.83
N ARG A 333 -8.39 23.51 2.84
CA ARG A 333 -9.85 23.78 2.86
C ARG A 333 -10.72 22.54 3.02
N LEU A 334 -10.13 21.35 2.97
CA LEU A 334 -10.80 20.10 3.26
C LEU A 334 -10.06 19.39 4.40
N MET A 335 -10.81 19.03 5.43
CA MET A 335 -10.37 18.15 6.49
C MET A 335 -11.19 16.87 6.47
N ILE A 336 -10.53 15.74 6.63
CA ILE A 336 -11.19 14.47 6.99
C ILE A 336 -10.80 14.07 8.41
N THR A 337 -11.68 13.34 9.09
CA THR A 337 -11.45 12.85 10.45
C THR A 337 -12.36 11.66 10.75
N ARG A 338 -12.17 11.03 11.91
CA ARG A 338 -13.00 9.92 12.38
C ARG A 338 -13.75 10.30 13.65
N ILE A 339 -15.01 9.91 13.70
CA ILE A 339 -15.84 10.00 14.92
C ILE A 339 -15.96 8.64 15.64
N GLY A 340 -16.25 8.69 16.94
CA GLY A 340 -16.32 7.52 17.83
C GLY A 340 -17.55 6.64 17.64
N LYS A 341 -17.50 5.48 18.33
CA LYS A 341 -18.62 4.53 18.42
C LYS A 341 -19.81 5.11 19.18
N ASN A 342 -21.01 4.61 18.94
CA ASN A 342 -22.24 4.97 19.66
C ASN A 342 -22.62 6.46 19.56
N VAL A 343 -22.13 7.16 18.52
CA VAL A 343 -22.50 8.56 18.30
C VAL A 343 -23.88 8.61 17.64
N LYS A 344 -24.81 9.34 18.26
CA LYS A 344 -26.09 9.69 17.65
C LYS A 344 -25.95 11.06 16.96
N HIS A 345 -25.82 11.08 15.63
CA HIS A 345 -25.67 12.33 14.87
C HIS A 345 -26.57 12.37 13.64
N ARG A 346 -27.48 13.34 13.55
CA ARG A 346 -28.29 13.52 12.33
C ARG A 346 -27.51 14.31 11.28
N TRP A 347 -27.38 13.75 10.07
CA TRP A 347 -26.86 14.48 8.93
C TRP A 347 -27.93 15.46 8.44
N SER A 348 -27.63 16.76 8.47
CA SER A 348 -28.35 17.74 7.67
C SER A 348 -27.58 17.94 6.37
N VAL A 349 -27.99 17.28 5.29
CA VAL A 349 -27.44 17.59 3.96
C VAL A 349 -28.29 18.69 3.31
N GLN A 350 -27.67 19.48 2.42
CA GLN A 350 -28.28 20.70 1.86
C GLN A 350 -29.55 20.44 1.02
N ASP A 351 -29.79 19.20 0.60
CA ASP A 351 -30.89 18.81 -0.30
C ASP A 351 -32.16 18.32 0.42
N GLY A 352 -32.33 18.63 1.71
CA GLY A 352 -33.51 18.22 2.49
C GLY A 352 -33.55 16.74 2.89
N LEU A 353 -32.59 15.94 2.42
CA LEU A 353 -32.35 14.60 2.96
C LEU A 353 -31.84 14.76 4.41
N THR A 354 -32.67 14.36 5.37
CA THR A 354 -32.26 14.28 6.78
C THR A 354 -32.12 12.81 7.10
N TRP A 355 -30.90 12.34 7.37
CA TRP A 355 -30.69 10.97 7.81
C TRP A 355 -30.49 10.93 9.32
N SER A 356 -31.22 10.03 9.98
CA SER A 356 -31.11 9.78 11.41
C SER A 356 -30.42 8.42 11.59
N PRO A 357 -29.18 8.36 12.11
CA PRO A 357 -28.65 7.11 12.61
C PRO A 357 -29.48 6.76 13.83
N ASN A 358 -30.29 5.72 13.71
CA ASN A 358 -30.82 5.08 14.89
C ASN A 358 -29.72 4.18 15.46
N ASN A 359 -29.49 4.30 16.78
CA ASN A 359 -28.70 3.42 17.63
C ASN A 359 -27.30 2.97 17.16
N GLY A 360 -26.36 3.92 17.19
CA GLY A 360 -24.96 3.65 17.52
C GLY A 360 -24.09 3.08 16.40
N SER A 361 -23.54 3.99 15.58
CA SER A 361 -22.49 3.66 14.62
C SER A 361 -21.27 3.02 15.30
N GLU A 362 -20.49 2.22 14.55
CA GLU A 362 -19.09 1.94 14.87
C GLU A 362 -18.28 3.25 14.78
N TYR A 363 -17.03 3.19 14.34
CA TYR A 363 -16.34 4.37 13.84
C TYR A 363 -16.92 4.79 12.49
N GLU A 364 -17.01 6.10 12.25
CA GLU A 364 -17.42 6.66 10.96
C GLU A 364 -16.38 7.69 10.49
N ASN A 365 -16.10 7.70 9.19
CA ASN A 365 -15.21 8.66 8.56
C ASN A 365 -16.02 9.84 7.99
N VAL A 366 -15.62 11.05 8.37
CA VAL A 366 -16.37 12.27 8.09
C VAL A 366 -15.44 13.34 7.52
N TYR A 367 -16.00 14.33 6.85
CA TYR A 367 -15.26 15.48 6.37
C TYR A 367 -15.89 16.81 6.79
N PHE A 368 -15.05 17.85 6.74
CA PHE A 368 -15.39 19.26 6.87
C PHE A 368 -14.81 20.01 5.68
N ALA A 369 -15.64 20.82 5.02
CA ALA A 369 -15.24 21.58 3.84
C ALA A 369 -15.52 23.06 4.03
N ALA A 370 -14.49 23.87 3.80
CA ALA A 370 -14.60 25.32 3.65
C ALA A 370 -14.96 25.67 2.19
N GLY A 371 -15.65 26.80 2.00
CA GLY A 371 -15.95 27.33 0.68
C GLY A 371 -14.69 27.63 -0.14
N PRO A 372 -14.82 27.82 -1.46
CA PRO A 372 -13.67 28.12 -2.31
C PRO A 372 -13.04 29.49 -1.97
N ASP A 373 -13.84 30.44 -1.48
CA ASP A 373 -13.40 31.80 -1.14
C ASP A 373 -13.00 31.95 0.34
N ASP A 374 -13.20 30.91 1.16
CA ASP A 374 -12.78 30.93 2.55
C ASP A 374 -11.25 30.87 2.66
N ASN A 375 -10.73 31.43 3.76
CA ASN A 375 -9.31 31.34 4.08
C ASN A 375 -8.90 29.86 4.33
N PRO A 376 -7.75 29.41 3.81
CA PRO A 376 -7.20 28.10 4.14
C PRO A 376 -7.03 27.93 5.65
N CYS A 377 -7.17 26.69 6.14
CA CYS A 377 -6.89 26.29 7.52
C CYS A 377 -7.72 27.00 8.60
N ASP A 378 -8.81 27.68 8.22
CA ASP A 378 -9.69 28.38 9.15
C ASP A 378 -10.78 27.43 9.69
N VAL A 379 -10.56 26.93 10.92
CA VAL A 379 -11.49 26.02 11.61
C VAL A 379 -12.87 26.66 11.87
N SER A 380 -12.97 28.00 11.86
CA SER A 380 -14.25 28.70 12.10
C SER A 380 -15.24 28.49 10.95
N LYS A 381 -14.73 28.19 9.75
CA LYS A 381 -15.51 27.94 8.54
C LYS A 381 -16.03 26.51 8.43
N TRP A 382 -15.59 25.62 9.31
CA TRP A 382 -16.05 24.23 9.34
C TRP A 382 -17.36 24.12 10.10
N GLU A 383 -18.41 24.55 9.43
CA GLU A 383 -19.73 24.59 10.00
C GLU A 383 -20.43 23.25 9.91
N THR A 384 -20.16 22.39 8.92
CA THR A 384 -20.94 21.16 8.73
C THR A 384 -20.03 19.94 8.66
N MET A 385 -20.33 18.94 9.48
CA MET A 385 -19.74 17.61 9.41
C MET A 385 -20.59 16.77 8.46
N GLN A 386 -19.96 16.10 7.49
CA GLN A 386 -20.67 15.31 6.47
C GLN A 386 -20.03 13.91 6.32
N PRO A 387 -20.82 12.88 5.97
CA PRO A 387 -20.30 11.53 5.74
C PRO A 387 -19.67 11.43 4.35
N PHE A 388 -18.69 10.54 4.19
CA PHE A 388 -18.01 10.33 2.90
C PHE A 388 -18.97 10.00 1.75
N SER A 389 -20.03 9.24 2.03
CA SER A 389 -21.06 8.87 1.06
C SER A 389 -21.80 10.07 0.43
N TYR A 390 -21.82 11.25 1.06
CA TYR A 390 -22.41 12.47 0.50
C TYR A 390 -21.44 13.30 -0.35
N ALA A 391 -20.13 13.03 -0.30
CA ALA A 391 -19.11 13.91 -0.88
C ALA A 391 -19.30 14.22 -2.37
N TYR A 392 -19.80 13.26 -3.16
CA TYR A 392 -20.00 13.42 -4.60
C TYR A 392 -21.16 14.34 -5.00
N LEU A 393 -22.04 14.67 -4.05
CA LEU A 393 -23.15 15.62 -4.20
C LEU A 393 -22.83 17.00 -3.59
N ASP A 394 -21.90 17.08 -2.63
CA ASP A 394 -21.61 18.33 -1.92
C ASP A 394 -21.05 19.41 -2.87
N PRO A 395 -21.76 20.54 -3.07
CA PRO A 395 -21.27 21.64 -3.91
C PRO A 395 -19.93 22.21 -3.45
N LYS A 396 -19.61 22.21 -2.15
CA LYS A 396 -18.33 22.69 -1.60
C LYS A 396 -17.14 21.86 -2.07
N LEU A 397 -17.36 20.57 -2.35
CA LEU A 397 -16.34 19.65 -2.86
C LEU A 397 -16.31 19.56 -4.38
N ASN A 398 -17.42 19.89 -5.04
CA ASN A 398 -17.62 19.68 -6.48
C ASN A 398 -17.53 20.95 -7.33
N ARG A 399 -17.49 22.16 -6.74
CA ARG A 399 -17.40 23.43 -7.48
C ARG A 399 -16.12 24.19 -7.19
N PHE A 400 -15.44 24.64 -8.25
CA PHE A 400 -14.50 25.76 -8.13
C PHE A 400 -15.28 27.09 -8.11
N ALA A 401 -14.78 28.10 -7.40
CA ALA A 401 -15.33 29.45 -7.51
C ALA A 401 -15.33 29.87 -8.99
N ASN A 402 -16.48 30.29 -9.51
CA ASN A 402 -16.68 30.81 -10.87
C ASN A 402 -16.84 29.81 -12.02
N CYS A 403 -17.30 28.58 -11.75
CA CYS A 403 -17.54 27.62 -12.82
C CYS A 403 -18.93 26.95 -12.68
N SER A 404 -19.75 27.13 -13.72
CA SER A 404 -21.15 26.68 -13.79
C SER A 404 -21.37 25.85 -15.04
N GLY A 405 -21.96 24.66 -14.89
CA GLY A 405 -22.33 23.77 -16.00
C GLY A 405 -21.71 22.35 -15.91
N PRO A 406 -22.18 21.41 -16.74
CA PRO A 406 -21.78 19.99 -16.70
C PRO A 406 -20.31 19.73 -17.06
N LYS A 407 -19.61 20.72 -17.63
CA LYS A 407 -18.18 20.66 -17.96
C LYS A 407 -17.27 21.19 -16.86
N CYS A 408 -17.84 21.58 -15.71
CA CYS A 408 -17.08 22.14 -14.62
C CYS A 408 -16.22 21.07 -13.94
N GLU A 409 -14.92 21.31 -13.81
CA GLU A 409 -14.04 20.37 -13.13
C GLU A 409 -14.41 20.30 -11.64
N LYS A 410 -14.58 19.09 -11.12
CA LYS A 410 -14.82 18.89 -9.69
C LYS A 410 -13.55 19.24 -8.90
N ARG A 411 -13.71 19.94 -7.77
CA ARG A 411 -12.58 20.48 -7.00
C ARG A 411 -11.74 19.40 -6.34
N TYR A 412 -12.34 18.36 -5.77
CA TYR A 412 -11.64 17.22 -5.17
C TYR A 412 -11.96 15.91 -5.91
N GLY A 413 -10.93 15.11 -6.18
CA GLY A 413 -11.05 13.89 -6.97
C GLY A 413 -11.74 12.75 -6.21
N PHE A 414 -11.66 12.70 -4.88
CA PHE A 414 -12.36 11.66 -4.12
C PHE A 414 -13.90 11.82 -4.18
N ALA A 415 -14.37 13.05 -4.41
CA ALA A 415 -15.77 13.39 -4.64
C ALA A 415 -16.18 13.31 -6.13
N ALA A 416 -15.28 12.87 -7.01
CA ALA A 416 -15.53 12.89 -8.46
C ALA A 416 -16.69 11.97 -8.88
N TYR A 417 -16.87 10.85 -8.19
CA TYR A 417 -17.82 9.81 -8.53
C TYR A 417 -18.62 9.38 -7.28
N PRO A 418 -19.83 8.82 -7.44
CA PRO A 418 -20.49 8.12 -6.34
C PRO A 418 -19.58 7.05 -5.76
N LEU A 419 -19.53 6.96 -4.44
CA LEU A 419 -18.78 5.90 -3.77
C LEU A 419 -19.45 4.54 -4.02
N ARG A 420 -18.63 3.51 -4.23
CA ARG A 420 -19.06 2.12 -4.41
C ARG A 420 -18.30 1.22 -3.45
N ASP A 421 -18.93 0.16 -2.97
CA ASP A 421 -18.24 -0.89 -2.23
C ASP A 421 -17.32 -1.73 -3.15
N GLY A 422 -16.58 -2.69 -2.57
CA GLY A 422 -15.68 -3.57 -3.33
C GLY A 422 -16.41 -4.50 -4.31
N GLU A 423 -17.71 -4.75 -4.12
CA GLU A 423 -18.58 -5.49 -5.04
C GLU A 423 -19.27 -4.60 -6.09
N ASN A 424 -18.83 -3.35 -6.23
CA ASN A 424 -19.32 -2.37 -7.21
C ASN A 424 -20.75 -1.85 -6.94
N ASN A 425 -21.32 -2.07 -5.75
CA ASN A 425 -22.62 -1.53 -5.37
C ASN A 425 -22.47 -0.06 -4.97
N ILE A 426 -23.33 0.83 -5.47
CA ILE A 426 -23.33 2.24 -5.10
C ILE A 426 -23.71 2.37 -3.62
N ILE A 427 -22.92 3.12 -2.86
CA ILE A 427 -23.21 3.50 -1.48
C ILE A 427 -24.15 4.71 -1.53
N PRO A 428 -25.38 4.62 -1.00
CA PRO A 428 -26.32 5.74 -1.04
C PRO A 428 -25.79 6.95 -0.27
N ALA A 429 -26.14 8.15 -0.74
CA ALA A 429 -25.70 9.38 -0.10
C ALA A 429 -26.23 9.50 1.34
N GLY A 430 -25.38 9.93 2.27
CA GLY A 430 -25.75 10.11 3.68
C GLY A 430 -25.76 8.82 4.50
N VAL A 431 -25.45 7.67 3.89
CA VAL A 431 -25.32 6.39 4.59
C VAL A 431 -23.95 6.29 5.28
N ASP A 432 -23.96 5.85 6.52
CA ASP A 432 -22.77 5.46 7.28
C ASP A 432 -22.12 4.24 6.60
N MET A 433 -20.84 4.35 6.28
CA MET A 433 -20.08 3.25 5.67
C MET A 433 -19.15 2.55 6.66
N GLY A 434 -19.03 3.11 7.86
CA GLY A 434 -18.11 2.67 8.89
C GLY A 434 -16.66 3.02 8.58
N GLY A 435 -15.78 2.25 9.23
CA GLY A 435 -14.34 2.31 9.01
C GLY A 435 -13.62 3.30 9.91
N SER A 436 -12.29 3.31 9.81
CA SER A 436 -11.44 4.06 10.73
C SER A 436 -10.13 4.54 10.08
N TYR A 437 -9.33 5.33 10.81
CA TYR A 437 -8.01 5.82 10.42
C TYR A 437 -7.98 6.42 9.02
N PRO A 438 -8.81 7.44 8.76
CA PRO A 438 -8.93 7.97 7.42
C PRO A 438 -7.67 8.77 7.07
N TRP A 439 -7.33 8.73 5.79
CA TRP A 439 -6.25 9.49 5.19
C TRP A 439 -6.74 10.03 3.84
N ILE A 440 -6.28 11.21 3.48
CA ILE A 440 -6.62 11.87 2.21
C ILE A 440 -5.34 12.36 1.59
N SER A 441 -5.26 12.21 0.28
CA SER A 441 -4.14 12.76 -0.47
C SER A 441 -4.11 14.29 -0.41
N LYS A 442 -2.94 14.89 -0.54
CA LYS A 442 -2.72 16.34 -0.53
C LYS A 442 -3.55 17.05 -1.60
N SER A 443 -3.74 16.43 -2.76
CA SER A 443 -4.61 16.96 -3.83
C SER A 443 -6.11 16.69 -3.63
N GLY A 444 -6.48 15.89 -2.62
CA GLY A 444 -7.83 15.37 -2.43
C GLY A 444 -8.30 14.46 -3.57
N ALA A 445 -7.38 13.79 -4.28
CA ALA A 445 -7.70 12.85 -5.34
C ALA A 445 -8.19 11.49 -4.81
N MET A 446 -7.56 10.99 -3.75
CA MET A 446 -7.84 9.69 -3.14
C MET A 446 -8.03 9.80 -1.64
N VAL A 447 -8.90 8.95 -1.09
CA VAL A 447 -9.03 8.69 0.34
C VAL A 447 -8.68 7.23 0.64
N ALA A 448 -8.15 6.98 1.82
CA ALA A 448 -7.90 5.64 2.36
C ALA A 448 -8.48 5.52 3.77
N PHE A 449 -8.95 4.33 4.14
CA PHE A 449 -9.55 4.07 5.45
C PHE A 449 -9.57 2.55 5.72
N THR A 450 -9.60 2.17 6.99
CA THR A 450 -9.66 0.77 7.41
C THR A 450 -11.09 0.24 7.38
N LEU A 451 -11.30 -1.00 6.93
CA LEU A 451 -12.63 -1.61 6.75
C LEU A 451 -12.79 -3.02 7.33
N GLN A 452 -11.72 -3.62 7.84
CA GLN A 452 -11.73 -5.03 8.20
C GLN A 452 -12.07 -5.28 9.66
N GLU A 453 -13.09 -6.10 9.88
CA GLU A 453 -13.46 -6.74 11.15
C GLU A 453 -13.13 -8.24 11.00
N SER A 454 -12.23 -8.79 11.82
CA SER A 454 -11.91 -10.23 11.82
C SER A 454 -11.24 -10.67 13.11
N GLU A 455 -11.61 -11.86 13.59
CA GLU A 455 -11.06 -12.51 14.78
C GLU A 455 -10.68 -13.96 14.45
N LEU A 456 -9.47 -14.38 14.83
CA LEU A 456 -9.03 -15.76 14.64
C LEU A 456 -9.88 -16.70 15.48
N ALA A 457 -10.22 -16.32 16.71
CA ALA A 457 -11.08 -17.13 17.56
C ALA A 457 -12.45 -17.47 16.93
N LYS A 458 -12.97 -16.63 16.03
CA LYS A 458 -14.23 -16.84 15.28
C LYS A 458 -14.03 -17.33 13.85
N SER A 459 -12.79 -17.60 13.46
CA SER A 459 -12.43 -17.95 12.08
C SER A 459 -12.76 -19.39 11.69
N GLY A 460 -12.97 -20.27 12.69
CA GLY A 460 -13.03 -21.72 12.47
C GLY A 460 -11.72 -22.34 11.99
N LEU A 461 -10.62 -21.57 11.87
CA LEU A 461 -9.31 -22.11 11.57
C LEU A 461 -8.75 -22.81 12.81
N PRO A 462 -8.13 -23.99 12.67
CA PRO A 462 -7.36 -24.57 13.76
C PRO A 462 -6.16 -23.67 14.06
N TYR A 463 -5.88 -23.45 15.34
CA TYR A 463 -4.70 -22.70 15.79
C TYR A 463 -4.15 -23.23 17.12
N SER A 464 -2.89 -22.92 17.41
CA SER A 464 -2.21 -23.23 18.68
C SER A 464 -1.36 -22.04 19.15
N CYS A 465 -0.86 -22.08 20.39
CA CYS A 465 -0.03 -21.01 20.93
C CYS A 465 1.41 -21.11 20.41
N VAL A 466 2.07 -19.97 20.14
CA VAL A 466 3.50 -19.97 19.75
C VAL A 466 4.41 -20.23 20.96
N SER A 467 4.07 -19.71 22.12
CA SER A 467 4.81 -19.94 23.38
C SER A 467 4.32 -21.18 24.12
N ASN A 468 5.21 -21.79 24.92
CA ASN A 468 4.91 -22.89 25.85
C ASN A 468 3.98 -22.50 27.02
N GLU A 469 3.37 -21.31 26.99
CA GLU A 469 2.40 -20.91 28.02
C GLU A 469 1.08 -21.65 27.77
N GLU A 470 0.59 -22.39 28.77
CA GLU A 470 -0.62 -23.23 28.71
C GLU A 470 -1.92 -22.49 28.30
N ASN A 471 -1.89 -21.16 28.18
CA ASN A 471 -3.03 -20.36 27.74
C ASN A 471 -2.58 -19.09 27.01
N CYS A 472 -2.28 -19.16 25.71
CA CYS A 472 -2.30 -17.94 24.88
C CYS A 472 -3.68 -17.31 25.03
N ASN A 473 -3.73 -16.12 25.64
CA ASN A 473 -4.97 -15.58 26.17
C ASN A 473 -5.93 -15.22 25.01
N LYS A 474 -6.96 -16.06 24.83
CA LYS A 474 -7.92 -16.03 23.71
C LYS A 474 -8.77 -14.74 23.63
N ASN A 475 -8.74 -13.88 24.65
CA ASN A 475 -9.64 -12.73 24.79
C ASN A 475 -9.03 -11.37 24.37
N PHE A 476 -7.86 -11.32 23.75
CA PHE A 476 -7.13 -10.07 23.50
C PHE A 476 -6.98 -9.68 22.02
N GLU A 477 -7.82 -10.23 21.14
CA GLU A 477 -7.92 -9.79 19.75
C GLU A 477 -8.68 -8.46 19.63
N PHE A 478 -8.15 -7.52 18.83
CA PHE A 478 -8.88 -6.31 18.49
C PHE A 478 -9.92 -6.63 17.40
N ALA A 479 -11.18 -6.86 17.75
CA ALA A 479 -12.21 -7.28 16.78
C ALA A 479 -12.54 -6.26 15.68
N ASN A 480 -12.55 -4.96 16.01
CA ASN A 480 -13.27 -3.91 15.26
C ASN A 480 -12.67 -3.55 13.88
N VAL A 481 -13.40 -2.73 13.10
CA VAL A 481 -13.08 -2.14 11.75
C VAL A 481 -11.83 -1.24 11.67
N GLY A 482 -10.81 -1.51 12.48
CA GLY A 482 -9.59 -0.74 12.59
C GLY A 482 -8.42 -1.29 11.79
N ARG A 483 -8.61 -2.31 10.94
CA ARG A 483 -7.58 -2.94 10.09
C ARG A 483 -8.00 -2.94 8.62
N GLY A 484 -7.08 -3.33 7.75
CA GLY A 484 -7.40 -3.60 6.35
C GLY A 484 -7.76 -2.33 5.59
N PHE A 485 -6.76 -1.69 5.00
CA PHE A 485 -6.91 -0.45 4.24
C PHE A 485 -7.60 -0.70 2.91
N ALA A 486 -8.66 0.05 2.68
CA ALA A 486 -9.24 0.26 1.36
C ALA A 486 -8.97 1.69 0.89
N MET A 487 -8.99 1.88 -0.43
CA MET A 487 -8.86 3.17 -1.07
C MET A 487 -10.01 3.44 -2.02
N ALA A 488 -10.44 4.70 -2.07
CA ALA A 488 -11.47 5.17 -3.00
C ALA A 488 -11.17 6.58 -3.50
N GLY A 489 -11.54 6.89 -4.74
CA GLY A 489 -11.52 8.26 -5.24
C GLY A 489 -11.36 8.35 -6.75
N LEU A 490 -10.59 9.32 -7.22
CA LEU A 490 -10.41 9.60 -8.65
C LEU A 490 -9.87 8.38 -9.42
N TRP A 491 -8.82 7.73 -8.90
CA TRP A 491 -8.13 6.64 -9.60
C TRP A 491 -8.85 5.28 -9.53
N THR A 492 -9.79 5.13 -8.61
CA THR A 492 -10.68 3.96 -8.53
C THR A 492 -12.11 4.28 -8.96
N LYS A 493 -12.34 5.49 -9.49
CA LYS A 493 -13.64 6.02 -9.91
C LYS A 493 -14.72 5.79 -8.85
N GLY A 494 -14.39 6.10 -7.59
CA GLY A 494 -15.25 5.95 -6.42
C GLY A 494 -15.37 4.54 -5.85
N LYS A 495 -14.80 3.50 -6.48
CA LYS A 495 -14.83 2.13 -5.93
C LYS A 495 -13.87 1.99 -4.76
N ALA A 496 -14.34 1.44 -3.64
CA ALA A 496 -13.53 1.07 -2.49
C ALA A 496 -12.77 -0.22 -2.79
N VAL A 497 -11.48 -0.09 -3.12
CA VAL A 497 -10.58 -1.21 -3.43
C VAL A 497 -9.78 -1.57 -2.19
N TYR A 498 -9.83 -2.83 -1.77
CA TYR A 498 -9.03 -3.34 -0.66
C TYR A 498 -7.61 -3.61 -1.15
N ILE A 499 -6.62 -2.89 -0.61
CA ILE A 499 -5.24 -2.97 -1.13
C ILE A 499 -4.61 -4.31 -0.73
N ASP A 500 -4.19 -5.11 -1.71
CA ASP A 500 -3.44 -6.32 -1.42
C ASP A 500 -1.93 -6.04 -1.20
N GLY A 501 -1.24 -6.96 -0.53
CA GLY A 501 0.18 -6.85 -0.18
C GLY A 501 0.44 -6.43 1.25
N LEU A 502 1.66 -5.94 1.51
CA LEU A 502 2.20 -5.74 2.85
C LEU A 502 1.45 -4.69 3.68
N ILE A 503 0.83 -3.72 3.02
CA ILE A 503 -0.01 -2.72 3.69
C ILE A 503 -1.14 -3.41 4.47
N ASN A 504 -1.62 -4.56 3.97
CA ASN A 504 -2.65 -5.40 4.58
C ASN A 504 -2.15 -6.84 4.79
N HIS A 505 -1.01 -6.99 5.47
CA HIS A 505 -0.35 -8.28 5.69
C HIS A 505 -1.07 -9.23 6.67
N ILE A 506 -2.01 -8.72 7.50
CA ILE A 506 -2.70 -9.49 8.55
C ILE A 506 -4.20 -9.22 8.60
N ASP A 507 -4.99 -10.27 8.83
CA ASP A 507 -6.44 -10.16 9.05
C ASP A 507 -6.83 -10.02 10.51
N PHE A 508 -6.11 -10.74 11.37
CA PHE A 508 -6.49 -10.93 12.75
C PHE A 508 -5.92 -9.83 13.64
N GLY A 509 -6.71 -9.42 14.63
CA GLY A 509 -6.37 -8.33 15.54
C GLY A 509 -5.45 -8.72 16.69
N LEU A 510 -4.58 -9.73 16.52
CA LEU A 510 -3.69 -10.22 17.57
C LEU A 510 -2.67 -9.16 17.99
N ARG A 511 -2.31 -9.16 19.28
CA ARG A 511 -1.37 -8.19 19.84
C ARG A 511 0.07 -8.48 19.40
N GLY A 512 0.94 -7.48 19.55
CA GLY A 512 2.36 -7.62 19.20
C GLY A 512 3.24 -8.30 20.23
N GLU A 513 2.83 -8.46 21.48
CA GLU A 513 3.63 -9.25 22.42
C GLU A 513 3.58 -10.75 22.06
N GLU A 514 4.73 -11.42 22.05
CA GLU A 514 4.92 -12.81 21.60
C GLU A 514 3.97 -13.82 22.26
N ARG A 515 3.68 -13.65 23.55
CA ARG A 515 2.70 -14.49 24.29
C ARG A 515 1.26 -14.45 23.74
N PHE A 516 0.94 -13.50 22.86
CA PHE A 516 -0.35 -13.42 22.17
C PHE A 516 -0.29 -13.91 20.72
N HIS A 517 0.90 -14.29 20.23
CA HIS A 517 1.06 -14.85 18.89
C HIS A 517 0.55 -16.29 18.88
N GLN A 518 0.02 -16.70 17.74
CA GLN A 518 -0.59 -18.03 17.56
C GLN A 518 -0.13 -18.65 16.25
N TYR A 519 0.00 -19.97 16.18
CA TYR A 519 0.17 -20.68 14.93
C TYR A 519 -1.20 -20.98 14.33
N ALA A 520 -1.52 -20.44 13.16
CA ALA A 520 -2.69 -20.82 12.38
C ALA A 520 -2.37 -21.95 11.40
N TYR A 521 -3.15 -23.03 11.43
CA TYR A 521 -2.93 -24.18 10.56
C TYR A 521 -3.63 -24.00 9.21
N LEU A 522 -2.85 -23.54 8.23
CA LEU A 522 -3.27 -23.28 6.85
C LEU A 522 -3.21 -24.56 5.96
N TYR A 523 -3.36 -24.43 4.63
CA TYR A 523 -3.86 -25.52 3.76
C TYR A 523 -3.03 -26.78 3.65
N ASP A 524 -1.71 -26.70 3.80
CA ASP A 524 -0.81 -27.85 3.68
C ASP A 524 -0.36 -28.36 5.05
N TYR A 525 -0.82 -27.72 6.12
CA TYR A 525 -0.42 -28.01 7.48
C TYR A 525 -1.36 -28.98 8.17
N MET A 526 -2.41 -29.49 7.51
CA MET A 526 -3.34 -30.44 8.12
C MET A 526 -3.41 -31.74 7.30
N LYS A 527 -3.09 -32.88 7.92
CA LYS A 527 -3.38 -34.23 7.39
C LYS A 527 -4.20 -34.99 8.42
N ASP A 528 -5.36 -35.52 8.01
CA ASP A 528 -6.24 -36.32 8.88
C ASP A 528 -6.66 -35.60 10.19
N GLY A 529 -6.78 -34.26 10.13
CA GLY A 529 -7.13 -33.43 11.29
C GLY A 529 -5.96 -33.11 12.22
N GLN A 530 -4.73 -33.50 11.88
CA GLN A 530 -3.52 -33.19 12.66
C GLN A 530 -2.54 -32.30 11.90
N ALA A 531 -1.85 -31.45 12.67
CA ALA A 531 -0.82 -30.56 12.17
C ALA A 531 0.37 -31.34 11.58
N LYS A 532 0.72 -31.10 10.32
CA LYS A 532 1.83 -31.75 9.59
C LYS A 532 3.19 -31.05 9.84
N SER A 533 3.17 -29.78 10.26
CA SER A 533 4.34 -29.01 10.71
C SER A 533 3.89 -27.91 11.68
N LEU A 534 4.85 -27.08 12.13
CA LEU A 534 4.57 -25.79 12.76
C LEU A 534 3.63 -25.00 11.83
N GLY A 535 2.52 -24.50 12.38
CA GLY A 535 1.57 -23.67 11.63
C GLY A 535 2.18 -22.31 11.27
N VAL A 536 1.36 -21.40 10.76
CA VAL A 536 1.81 -20.06 10.42
C VAL A 536 1.68 -19.15 11.62
N ALA A 537 2.80 -18.61 12.11
CA ALA A 537 2.77 -17.65 13.21
C ALA A 537 1.98 -16.41 12.80
N ILE A 538 0.97 -16.01 13.57
CA ILE A 538 0.16 -14.81 13.36
C ILE A 538 0.17 -13.99 14.64
N GLY A 539 0.30 -12.67 14.48
CA GLY A 539 0.54 -11.74 15.58
C GLY A 539 0.86 -10.35 15.09
N ASN A 540 1.17 -9.44 16.02
CA ASN A 540 1.74 -8.11 15.74
C ASN A 540 0.84 -7.11 15.00
N GLY A 541 -0.48 -7.27 15.10
CA GLY A 541 -1.42 -6.37 14.43
C GLY A 541 -1.77 -5.09 15.17
N ARG A 542 -1.52 -5.02 16.49
CA ARG A 542 -1.68 -3.78 17.27
C ARG A 542 -1.03 -3.88 18.64
N MET A 543 -0.25 -2.87 19.04
CA MET A 543 0.21 -2.73 20.43
C MET A 543 -0.83 -1.98 21.28
N PRO A 544 -1.12 -2.40 22.52
CA PRO A 544 -2.15 -1.77 23.33
C PRO A 544 -1.80 -0.33 23.75
N LYS A 545 -2.85 0.44 24.03
CA LYS A 545 -2.76 1.69 24.77
C LYS A 545 -2.81 1.36 26.27
N GLY A 546 -1.82 1.78 27.06
CA GLY A 546 -1.93 1.81 28.54
C GLY A 546 -1.19 0.71 29.32
N THR A 547 -0.34 -0.11 28.70
CA THR A 547 0.61 -0.93 29.47
C THR A 547 1.73 -0.03 30.02
N LYS A 548 2.10 -0.22 31.30
CA LYS A 548 3.24 0.48 31.94
C LYS A 548 4.57 0.22 31.23
N ASP A 549 4.61 -0.79 30.35
CA ASP A 549 5.78 -1.23 29.58
C ASP A 549 5.77 -0.80 28.11
N LYS A 550 4.99 0.23 27.75
CA LYS A 550 4.91 0.74 26.36
C LYS A 550 6.28 1.05 25.74
N ASP A 551 7.22 1.52 26.57
CA ASP A 551 8.57 1.90 26.14
C ASP A 551 9.50 0.67 25.94
N TYR A 552 9.14 -0.51 26.44
CA TYR A 552 9.94 -1.74 26.31
C TYR A 552 9.68 -2.50 25.01
N TYR A 553 8.46 -2.41 24.47
CA TYR A 553 8.04 -3.25 23.33
C TYR A 553 7.67 -2.47 22.06
N THR A 554 7.72 -1.12 22.06
CA THR A 554 7.46 -0.36 20.82
C THR A 554 8.77 -0.07 20.09
N PRO A 555 8.87 -0.42 18.79
CA PRO A 555 10.03 -0.06 18.01
C PRO A 555 10.31 1.43 17.98
N LEU A 556 11.60 1.78 17.85
CA LEU A 556 12.01 3.18 17.75
C LEU A 556 11.25 3.85 16.59
N HIS A 557 10.66 5.02 16.87
CA HIS A 557 9.81 5.77 15.95
C HIS A 557 8.47 5.12 15.60
N SER A 558 8.09 3.98 16.18
CA SER A 558 6.76 3.40 16.00
C SER A 558 5.68 4.24 16.69
N ALA A 559 4.52 4.37 16.04
CA ALA A 559 3.34 4.97 16.66
C ALA A 559 2.65 4.04 17.68
N GLY A 560 3.15 2.79 17.84
CA GLY A 560 2.50 1.74 18.63
C GLY A 560 1.12 1.31 18.07
N ASN A 561 0.75 1.81 16.90
CA ASN A 561 -0.48 1.49 16.20
C ASN A 561 -0.17 1.43 14.71
N VAL A 562 -0.18 0.23 14.16
CA VAL A 562 0.16 -0.06 12.75
C VAL A 562 -1.02 0.12 11.80
N ASN A 563 -2.12 0.70 12.31
CA ASN A 563 -3.35 0.93 11.56
C ASN A 563 -3.45 2.36 11.03
N PHE A 564 -2.36 3.14 11.04
CA PHE A 564 -2.32 4.45 10.40
C PHE A 564 -1.73 4.30 9.00
N ILE A 565 -2.49 4.63 7.97
CA ILE A 565 -1.90 4.82 6.65
C ILE A 565 -1.42 6.26 6.50
N ASP A 566 -0.21 6.41 5.97
CA ASP A 566 0.34 7.70 5.56
C ASP A 566 1.19 7.56 4.30
N SER A 567 1.38 8.67 3.60
CA SER A 567 2.18 8.73 2.38
C SER A 567 2.81 10.10 2.16
N LEU A 568 4.02 10.06 1.61
CA LEU A 568 4.73 11.24 1.12
C LEU A 568 4.38 11.55 -0.35
N GLU A 569 3.43 10.86 -0.97
CA GLU A 569 2.92 11.17 -2.33
C GLU A 569 3.98 11.30 -3.41
N ASN A 570 5.05 10.51 -3.29
CA ASN A 570 6.20 10.57 -4.21
C ASN A 570 6.83 11.98 -4.30
N LEU A 571 6.64 12.84 -3.29
CA LEU A 571 7.17 14.20 -3.23
C LEU A 571 8.69 14.27 -3.33
N PHE A 572 9.38 13.16 -3.08
CA PHE A 572 10.84 13.09 -3.14
C PHE A 572 11.37 12.31 -4.34
N ASN A 573 10.57 12.10 -5.39
CA ASN A 573 11.02 11.38 -6.60
C ASN A 573 12.17 12.09 -7.35
N ASP A 574 12.50 13.34 -7.02
CA ASP A 574 13.73 14.01 -7.49
C ASP A 574 14.99 13.36 -6.91
N GLN A 575 14.88 12.75 -5.72
CA GLN A 575 15.94 11.98 -5.09
C GLN A 575 15.98 10.57 -5.69
N PRO A 576 17.16 10.09 -6.15
CA PRO A 576 17.27 8.82 -6.89
C PRO A 576 16.77 7.62 -6.07
N PHE A 577 16.97 7.66 -4.75
CA PHE A 577 16.63 6.56 -3.85
C PHE A 577 15.20 6.58 -3.29
N MET A 578 14.43 7.64 -3.56
CA MET A 578 13.00 7.69 -3.22
C MET A 578 12.09 7.34 -4.40
N LYS A 579 12.67 7.13 -5.59
CA LYS A 579 11.91 6.73 -6.78
C LYS A 579 11.27 5.35 -6.59
N PRO A 580 10.00 5.16 -7.00
CA PRO A 580 9.39 3.84 -7.04
C PRO A 580 10.19 2.84 -7.88
N GLN A 581 10.23 1.60 -7.42
CA GLN A 581 11.05 0.51 -7.93
C GLN A 581 10.28 -0.42 -8.86
N GLY A 582 8.96 -0.56 -8.71
CA GLY A 582 8.11 -1.37 -9.58
C GLY A 582 8.02 -0.84 -11.01
N PHE A 583 7.56 -1.72 -11.91
CA PHE A 583 7.36 -1.42 -13.34
C PHE A 583 5.95 -0.95 -13.70
N ALA A 584 5.04 -0.80 -12.73
CA ALA A 584 3.80 -0.09 -12.99
C ALA A 584 4.09 1.39 -13.34
N ASP A 585 3.18 2.01 -14.08
CA ASP A 585 3.30 3.40 -14.53
C ASP A 585 2.80 4.39 -13.45
N VAL A 586 1.73 4.01 -12.76
CA VAL A 586 1.18 4.74 -11.62
C VAL A 586 1.42 3.95 -10.35
N ILE A 587 2.50 4.32 -9.67
CA ILE A 587 2.92 3.73 -8.40
C ILE A 587 2.88 4.78 -7.31
N TRP A 588 2.42 4.36 -6.14
CA TRP A 588 2.42 5.17 -4.94
C TRP A 588 3.09 4.45 -3.78
N GLN A 589 4.10 5.06 -3.17
CA GLN A 589 4.62 4.57 -1.90
C GLN A 589 3.68 4.90 -0.73
N MET A 590 3.25 3.89 0.01
CA MET A 590 2.38 3.99 1.19
C MET A 590 3.04 3.35 2.40
N ASN A 591 2.64 3.78 3.59
CA ASN A 591 3.26 3.34 4.83
C ASN A 591 2.18 3.17 5.90
N THR A 592 2.27 2.09 6.69
CA THR A 592 1.34 1.83 7.81
C THR A 592 1.90 2.26 9.18
N GLY A 593 3.08 2.89 9.16
CA GLY A 593 3.89 3.14 10.34
C GLY A 593 4.71 1.94 10.82
N ALA A 594 4.52 0.76 10.24
CA ALA A 594 5.32 -0.44 10.50
C ALA A 594 5.93 -1.05 9.24
N VAL A 595 5.27 -0.87 8.09
CA VAL A 595 5.80 -1.27 6.79
C VAL A 595 5.53 -0.19 5.76
N SER A 596 6.45 -0.08 4.80
CA SER A 596 6.27 0.69 3.58
C SER A 596 6.19 -0.23 2.36
N SER A 597 5.25 0.06 1.46
CA SER A 597 5.07 -0.69 0.23
C SER A 597 4.72 0.23 -0.93
N GLU A 598 4.96 -0.25 -2.14
CA GLU A 598 4.45 0.36 -3.36
C GLU A 598 3.07 -0.21 -3.68
N VAL A 599 2.12 0.67 -4.00
CA VAL A 599 0.77 0.33 -4.44
C VAL A 599 0.64 0.72 -5.92
N TYR A 600 0.18 -0.22 -6.73
CA TYR A 600 0.06 -0.06 -8.19
C TYR A 600 -1.38 0.27 -8.56
N PHE A 601 -1.58 1.31 -9.37
CA PHE A 601 -2.91 1.81 -9.76
C PHE A 601 -3.28 1.56 -11.21
N ASP A 602 -2.35 1.04 -12.03
CA ASP A 602 -2.54 0.85 -13.47
C ASP A 602 -3.84 0.10 -13.79
N ASP A 603 -4.10 -1.00 -13.08
CA ASP A 603 -5.27 -1.84 -13.31
C ASP A 603 -6.60 -1.17 -12.89
N TYR A 604 -6.56 -0.30 -11.88
CA TYR A 604 -7.72 0.46 -11.39
C TYR A 604 -8.05 1.63 -12.34
N LEU A 605 -7.02 2.25 -12.93
CA LEU A 605 -7.16 3.36 -13.87
C LEU A 605 -7.61 2.91 -15.25
N ASN A 606 -7.17 1.73 -15.68
CA ASN A 606 -7.42 1.22 -17.01
C ASN A 606 -8.91 0.96 -17.24
N LEU A 607 -9.49 1.70 -18.18
CA LEU A 607 -10.87 1.59 -18.64
C LEU A 607 -11.19 0.20 -19.18
N ASN A 608 -10.22 -0.45 -19.80
CA ASN A 608 -10.40 -1.75 -20.45
C ASN A 608 -10.38 -2.93 -19.45
N THR A 609 -10.13 -2.69 -18.16
CA THR A 609 -10.15 -3.73 -17.13
C THR A 609 -11.58 -4.22 -16.90
N PHE A 610 -11.82 -5.50 -17.19
CA PHE A 610 -13.10 -6.18 -16.94
C PHE A 610 -13.04 -7.03 -15.67
N ILE A 611 -11.92 -7.72 -15.45
CA ILE A 611 -11.61 -8.39 -14.19
C ILE A 611 -10.21 -7.98 -13.76
N SER A 612 -10.05 -7.58 -12.50
CA SER A 612 -8.76 -7.43 -11.82
C SER A 612 -8.88 -7.99 -10.43
N SER A 613 -8.55 -9.26 -10.26
CA SER A 613 -8.66 -9.96 -8.97
C SER A 613 -7.28 -10.27 -8.42
N PRO A 614 -6.81 -9.59 -7.36
CA PRO A 614 -5.56 -9.90 -6.67
C PRO A 614 -5.71 -11.12 -5.74
N MET A 615 -6.77 -11.91 -5.92
CA MET A 615 -7.09 -13.07 -5.11
C MET A 615 -7.25 -12.81 -3.60
N THR A 616 -7.50 -11.56 -3.21
CA THR A 616 -7.94 -11.16 -1.87
C THR A 616 -9.46 -11.18 -1.75
N ALA A 617 -10.00 -11.15 -0.54
CA ALA A 617 -11.44 -11.08 -0.36
C ALA A 617 -11.99 -9.68 -0.70
N SER A 618 -13.18 -9.67 -1.28
CA SER A 618 -13.94 -8.45 -1.56
C SER A 618 -14.45 -7.81 -0.28
N THR A 619 -14.81 -6.54 -0.36
CA THR A 619 -15.54 -5.84 0.70
C THR A 619 -16.93 -5.45 0.20
N LYS A 620 -17.95 -5.65 1.04
CA LYS A 620 -19.35 -5.40 0.69
C LYS A 620 -20.03 -4.60 1.78
N LEU A 621 -20.79 -3.58 1.42
CA LEU A 621 -21.61 -2.88 2.40
C LEU A 621 -22.79 -3.78 2.79
N SER A 622 -22.87 -4.13 4.07
CA SER A 622 -23.95 -4.94 4.61
C SER A 622 -24.52 -4.30 5.87
N PRO A 623 -25.83 -4.45 6.14
CA PRO A 623 -26.36 -4.13 7.45
C PRO A 623 -25.69 -5.03 8.50
N ARG A 624 -25.19 -4.43 9.57
CA ARG A 624 -24.77 -5.14 10.78
C ARG A 624 -25.98 -5.56 11.61
N ASN A 625 -26.97 -4.68 11.67
CA ASN A 625 -28.28 -4.86 12.29
C ASN A 625 -29.29 -3.96 11.54
N GLU A 626 -30.52 -3.84 12.02
CA GLU A 626 -31.58 -3.01 11.42
C GLU A 626 -31.20 -1.52 11.24
N THR A 627 -30.12 -1.07 11.87
CA THR A 627 -29.84 0.36 12.05
C THR A 627 -28.41 0.82 11.70
N VAL A 628 -27.45 -0.10 11.53
CA VAL A 628 -26.02 0.22 11.29
C VAL A 628 -25.52 -0.55 10.07
N ASN A 629 -24.87 0.15 9.14
CA ASN A 629 -24.17 -0.48 8.02
C ASN A 629 -22.67 -0.56 8.31
N ILE A 630 -22.03 -1.64 7.83
CA ILE A 630 -20.58 -1.81 7.87
C ILE A 630 -20.12 -2.46 6.57
N MET A 631 -18.90 -2.13 6.15
CA MET A 631 -18.23 -2.88 5.10
C MET A 631 -17.72 -4.21 5.68
N ARG A 632 -18.20 -5.34 5.17
CA ARG A 632 -17.77 -6.68 5.59
C ARG A 632 -16.75 -7.25 4.60
N TYR A 633 -15.68 -7.84 5.15
CA TYR A 633 -14.63 -8.54 4.39
C TYR A 633 -15.06 -9.98 4.09
N GLN A 634 -15.23 -10.32 2.82
CA GLN A 634 -15.90 -11.54 2.35
C GLN A 634 -14.92 -12.71 2.15
N ASN A 635 -14.20 -13.10 3.21
CA ASN A 635 -13.27 -14.23 3.17
C ASN A 635 -13.93 -15.58 3.49
N GLY A 636 -15.17 -15.57 3.98
CA GLY A 636 -15.93 -16.76 4.38
C GLY A 636 -15.36 -17.48 5.59
N VAL A 637 -14.59 -16.75 6.40
CA VAL A 637 -13.94 -17.22 7.62
C VAL A 637 -14.75 -16.81 8.86
N ILE A 638 -15.44 -15.66 8.79
CA ILE A 638 -16.34 -15.18 9.84
C ILE A 638 -17.77 -15.63 9.52
N GLU A 639 -18.55 -15.96 10.55
CA GLU A 639 -19.98 -16.23 10.45
C GLU A 639 -20.70 -15.11 9.65
N ASP A 640 -21.61 -15.50 8.75
CA ASP A 640 -22.31 -14.62 7.80
C ASP A 640 -21.48 -13.94 6.69
N THR A 641 -20.20 -14.28 6.50
CA THR A 641 -19.42 -13.81 5.34
C THR A 641 -19.45 -14.82 4.18
N GLN A 642 -19.58 -14.31 2.96
CA GLN A 642 -19.48 -15.10 1.74
C GLN A 642 -18.01 -15.30 1.37
N LYS A 643 -17.68 -16.30 0.52
CA LYS A 643 -16.33 -16.51 0.00
C LYS A 643 -16.16 -15.79 -1.34
N HIS A 644 -16.10 -14.47 -1.30
CA HIS A 644 -16.06 -13.63 -2.50
C HIS A 644 -14.69 -12.96 -2.65
N LEU A 645 -14.01 -13.26 -3.74
CA LEU A 645 -12.78 -12.62 -4.16
C LEU A 645 -13.07 -11.25 -4.76
N ALA A 646 -12.21 -10.27 -4.49
CA ALA A 646 -12.31 -8.93 -5.04
C ALA A 646 -12.23 -8.96 -6.57
N ASN A 647 -13.07 -8.16 -7.22
CA ASN A 647 -12.82 -7.72 -8.59
C ASN A 647 -12.59 -6.21 -8.56
N ASP A 648 -11.35 -5.78 -8.51
CA ASP A 648 -10.98 -4.36 -8.38
C ASP A 648 -11.07 -3.57 -9.68
N ALA A 649 -11.62 -4.17 -10.75
CA ALA A 649 -11.99 -3.45 -11.95
C ALA A 649 -12.86 -2.24 -11.58
N ALA A 650 -12.31 -1.05 -11.79
CA ALA A 650 -12.86 0.21 -11.30
C ALA A 650 -13.50 1.05 -12.42
N ALA A 651 -13.56 0.52 -13.66
CA ALA A 651 -14.21 1.17 -14.78
C ALA A 651 -15.57 1.80 -14.38
N SER A 652 -15.86 2.98 -14.93
CA SER A 652 -17.10 3.69 -14.66
C SER A 652 -18.31 2.83 -15.04
N LEU A 653 -19.43 2.98 -14.34
CA LEU A 653 -20.69 2.26 -14.63
C LEU A 653 -21.18 2.49 -16.07
N ASP A 654 -20.66 3.52 -16.75
CA ASP A 654 -20.94 3.84 -18.14
C ASP A 654 -20.10 3.13 -19.18
N HIS A 655 -19.10 2.35 -18.76
CA HIS A 655 -18.20 1.68 -19.68
C HIS A 655 -18.51 0.19 -19.85
N TRP A 656 -18.30 -0.63 -18.81
CA TRP A 656 -18.62 -2.06 -18.79
C TRP A 656 -19.41 -2.39 -17.53
N GLU A 657 -20.37 -3.32 -17.62
CA GLU A 657 -20.89 -3.97 -16.42
C GLU A 657 -19.94 -5.11 -16.05
N VAL A 658 -18.98 -4.81 -15.18
CA VAL A 658 -17.96 -5.76 -14.70
C VAL A 658 -18.55 -6.73 -13.66
N PRO A 659 -18.02 -7.97 -13.55
CA PRO A 659 -18.40 -8.89 -12.48
C PRO A 659 -18.25 -8.23 -11.10
N LYS A 660 -19.20 -8.46 -10.21
CA LYS A 660 -19.15 -7.86 -8.85
C LYS A 660 -17.96 -8.39 -8.03
N ALA A 661 -17.76 -9.70 -8.08
CA ALA A 661 -16.75 -10.44 -7.35
C ALA A 661 -16.50 -11.80 -8.03
N GLY A 662 -15.45 -12.51 -7.59
CA GLY A 662 -15.26 -13.93 -7.89
C GLY A 662 -15.83 -14.79 -6.77
N GLU A 663 -16.86 -15.58 -7.04
CA GLU A 663 -17.47 -16.47 -6.04
C GLU A 663 -16.69 -17.78 -5.93
N LEU A 664 -16.06 -18.03 -4.78
CA LEU A 664 -15.34 -19.28 -4.52
C LEU A 664 -16.29 -20.40 -4.09
N LYS A 665 -16.33 -21.46 -4.90
CA LYS A 665 -17.15 -22.67 -4.73
C LYS A 665 -16.29 -23.91 -4.48
N GLY A 666 -16.90 -24.90 -3.86
CA GLY A 666 -16.25 -26.18 -3.58
C GLY A 666 -15.11 -26.06 -2.57
N ARG A 667 -14.02 -26.80 -2.81
CA ARG A 667 -12.87 -26.90 -1.91
C ARG A 667 -11.76 -25.92 -2.33
N GLY A 668 -11.70 -24.80 -1.61
CA GLY A 668 -10.65 -23.78 -1.64
C GLY A 668 -10.84 -22.82 -0.45
N ARG A 669 -9.97 -21.83 -0.26
CA ARG A 669 -10.24 -20.69 0.66
C ARG A 669 -9.49 -19.43 0.16
N ILE A 670 -9.87 -18.29 0.68
CA ILE A 670 -9.19 -17.02 0.45
C ILE A 670 -8.24 -16.84 1.63
N GLU A 671 -6.95 -16.66 1.40
CA GLU A 671 -6.02 -16.69 2.54
C GLU A 671 -6.11 -15.46 3.44
N PRO A 672 -6.12 -15.66 4.77
CA PRO A 672 -6.19 -14.56 5.70
C PRO A 672 -4.84 -13.88 5.95
N VAL A 673 -3.76 -14.40 5.36
CA VAL A 673 -2.38 -13.93 5.54
C VAL A 673 -1.61 -13.96 4.23
N ALA A 674 -0.63 -13.05 4.10
CA ALA A 674 0.16 -12.83 2.89
C ALA A 674 1.25 -13.90 2.62
N LEU A 675 0.86 -15.17 2.53
CA LEU A 675 1.81 -16.30 2.43
C LEU A 675 1.92 -16.94 1.04
N GLY A 676 0.86 -16.83 0.25
CA GLY A 676 0.68 -17.67 -0.92
C GLY A 676 0.36 -16.92 -2.21
N GLY A 677 0.48 -15.58 -2.22
CA GLY A 677 0.44 -14.79 -3.44
C GLY A 677 1.82 -14.65 -4.08
N VAL A 678 1.86 -14.39 -5.39
CA VAL A 678 3.06 -13.83 -6.04
C VAL A 678 3.39 -12.48 -5.40
N HIS A 679 2.35 -11.83 -4.89
CA HIS A 679 2.37 -10.69 -3.98
C HIS A 679 1.15 -10.79 -3.06
N GLY A 680 1.27 -10.41 -1.79
CA GLY A 680 0.14 -10.48 -0.88
C GLY A 680 -0.36 -11.91 -0.61
N ARG A 681 -1.68 -12.09 -0.57
CA ARG A 681 -2.35 -13.27 0.01
C ARG A 681 -2.43 -14.47 -0.92
N GLY A 682 -2.91 -14.26 -2.14
CA GLY A 682 -3.24 -15.34 -3.07
C GLY A 682 -4.45 -16.20 -2.66
N LEU A 683 -4.87 -17.04 -3.59
CA LEU A 683 -5.95 -18.02 -3.47
C LEU A 683 -5.37 -19.43 -3.53
N TRP A 684 -5.78 -20.30 -2.60
CA TRP A 684 -5.51 -21.72 -2.73
C TRP A 684 -6.71 -22.47 -3.29
N LEU A 685 -6.45 -23.20 -4.38
CA LEU A 685 -7.42 -24.09 -5.01
C LEU A 685 -7.01 -25.55 -4.85
N THR A 686 -8.00 -26.39 -4.55
CA THR A 686 -7.88 -27.84 -4.70
C THR A 686 -8.43 -28.27 -6.06
N SER A 687 -8.26 -29.54 -6.42
CA SER A 687 -8.82 -30.10 -7.67
C SER A 687 -10.35 -30.13 -7.75
N GLN A 688 -11.05 -29.70 -6.70
CA GLN A 688 -12.51 -29.56 -6.61
C GLN A 688 -12.90 -28.14 -6.16
N GLY A 689 -12.01 -27.17 -6.34
CA GLY A 689 -12.27 -25.76 -6.12
C GLY A 689 -12.51 -25.02 -7.43
N GLN A 690 -13.41 -24.05 -7.41
CA GLN A 690 -13.74 -23.21 -8.56
C GLN A 690 -14.03 -21.78 -8.12
N VAL A 691 -13.61 -20.79 -8.91
CA VAL A 691 -14.02 -19.39 -8.72
C VAL A 691 -14.84 -18.94 -9.91
N ASP A 692 -16.04 -18.41 -9.69
CA ASP A 692 -16.93 -17.92 -10.75
C ASP A 692 -16.98 -16.39 -10.77
N TYR A 693 -16.56 -15.79 -11.88
CA TYR A 693 -16.80 -14.37 -12.17
C TYR A 693 -18.04 -14.25 -13.05
N SER A 694 -19.17 -13.92 -12.42
CA SER A 694 -20.47 -13.83 -13.09
C SER A 694 -20.70 -12.46 -13.72
N TYR A 695 -21.19 -12.43 -14.95
CA TYR A 695 -21.57 -11.22 -15.68
C TYR A 695 -22.86 -11.45 -16.48
N LYS A 696 -23.54 -10.36 -16.84
CA LYS A 696 -24.75 -10.40 -17.66
C LYS A 696 -24.52 -9.75 -19.01
N VAL A 697 -25.17 -10.32 -20.03
CA VAL A 697 -25.30 -9.75 -21.37
C VAL A 697 -26.80 -9.79 -21.69
N ASP A 698 -27.45 -8.63 -21.71
CA ASP A 698 -28.86 -8.50 -22.11
C ASP A 698 -28.96 -7.68 -23.40
N SER A 699 -29.66 -8.23 -24.39
CA SER A 699 -29.86 -7.64 -25.71
C SER A 699 -30.85 -6.47 -25.73
N LYS A 700 -31.65 -6.27 -24.68
CA LYS A 700 -32.66 -5.19 -24.64
C LYS A 700 -32.23 -3.96 -23.82
N ASP A 701 -31.53 -4.16 -22.71
CA ASP A 701 -31.24 -3.07 -21.75
C ASP A 701 -29.73 -2.77 -21.55
N ASN A 702 -28.82 -3.66 -21.97
CA ASN A 702 -27.39 -3.57 -21.65
C ASN A 702 -26.49 -3.50 -22.90
N VAL A 703 -26.66 -2.45 -23.71
CA VAL A 703 -25.86 -2.18 -24.92
C VAL A 703 -24.34 -2.19 -24.65
N LYS A 704 -23.92 -1.80 -23.44
CA LYS A 704 -22.52 -1.72 -23.00
C LYS A 704 -21.76 -3.05 -23.13
N ASN A 705 -22.39 -4.19 -22.81
CA ASN A 705 -21.73 -5.51 -22.84
C ASN A 705 -21.98 -6.30 -24.14
N LEU A 706 -22.89 -5.85 -25.02
CA LEU A 706 -23.19 -6.52 -26.29
C LEU A 706 -22.01 -6.52 -27.28
N ASP A 707 -21.04 -5.62 -27.08
CA ASP A 707 -19.88 -5.45 -27.95
C ASP A 707 -18.67 -6.31 -27.54
N LEU A 708 -18.71 -7.01 -26.39
CA LEU A 708 -17.62 -7.90 -25.93
C LEU A 708 -17.22 -8.94 -27.00
N LYS A 709 -18.14 -9.30 -27.90
CA LYS A 709 -17.93 -10.23 -29.02
C LYS A 709 -17.00 -9.69 -30.13
N ASN A 710 -16.82 -8.38 -30.24
CA ASN A 710 -16.07 -7.74 -31.32
C ASN A 710 -14.70 -7.21 -30.87
N HIS A 711 -14.39 -7.29 -29.58
CA HIS A 711 -13.16 -6.75 -29.01
C HIS A 711 -12.12 -7.85 -28.79
N PRO A 712 -10.82 -7.64 -29.06
CA PRO A 712 -9.75 -8.52 -28.61
C PRO A 712 -9.73 -8.62 -27.08
N ILE A 713 -9.27 -9.75 -26.55
CA ILE A 713 -9.24 -9.97 -25.10
C ILE A 713 -7.88 -10.46 -24.68
N TYR A 714 -7.39 -9.94 -23.56
CA TYR A 714 -6.26 -10.53 -22.86
C TYR A 714 -6.71 -11.10 -21.52
N MET A 715 -6.25 -12.31 -21.20
CA MET A 715 -6.40 -12.94 -19.89
C MET A 715 -5.02 -13.26 -19.32
N GLY A 716 -4.72 -12.79 -18.12
CA GLY A 716 -3.50 -13.08 -17.38
C GLY A 716 -3.82 -13.79 -16.06
N ILE A 717 -3.00 -14.75 -15.65
CA ILE A 717 -3.13 -15.47 -14.38
C ILE A 717 -1.77 -15.92 -13.86
N PHE A 718 -1.50 -15.71 -12.58
CA PHE A 718 -0.37 -16.34 -11.90
C PHE A 718 -0.78 -17.71 -11.33
N LEU A 719 0.09 -18.69 -11.53
CA LEU A 719 -0.11 -20.06 -11.08
C LEU A 719 1.17 -20.62 -10.43
N ASP A 720 1.04 -21.15 -9.22
CA ASP A 720 1.98 -22.11 -8.62
C ASP A 720 1.32 -23.50 -8.61
N PRO A 721 1.65 -24.38 -9.58
CA PRO A 721 1.01 -25.68 -9.67
C PRO A 721 1.60 -26.66 -8.63
N ARG A 722 0.72 -27.25 -7.82
CA ARG A 722 1.05 -28.28 -6.82
C ARG A 722 0.42 -29.63 -7.14
N PHE A 723 0.66 -30.09 -8.35
CA PHE A 723 0.29 -31.42 -8.85
C PHE A 723 1.38 -32.02 -9.75
N SER A 724 1.31 -33.35 -9.92
CA SER A 724 2.26 -34.14 -10.69
C SER A 724 2.31 -33.72 -12.17
N ASN A 725 3.49 -33.87 -12.78
CA ASN A 725 3.66 -33.72 -14.22
C ASN A 725 3.25 -35.02 -14.93
N ASP A 726 1.96 -35.32 -14.94
CA ASP A 726 1.37 -36.54 -15.51
C ASP A 726 0.60 -36.27 -16.81
N ASN A 727 -0.04 -37.29 -17.39
CA ASN A 727 -0.88 -37.11 -18.59
C ASN A 727 -2.33 -36.73 -18.27
N LYS A 728 -2.64 -36.23 -17.05
CA LYS A 728 -4.01 -35.90 -16.67
C LYS A 728 -4.32 -34.42 -16.96
N PRO A 729 -5.36 -34.10 -17.74
CA PRO A 729 -5.80 -32.74 -17.96
C PRO A 729 -6.49 -32.19 -16.70
N ARG A 730 -6.13 -30.95 -16.33
CA ARG A 730 -6.73 -30.22 -15.21
C ARG A 730 -7.26 -28.88 -15.70
N THR A 731 -8.50 -28.55 -15.38
CA THR A 731 -9.13 -27.30 -15.84
C THR A 731 -8.46 -26.10 -15.16
N LEU A 732 -7.92 -25.19 -15.99
CA LEU A 732 -7.39 -23.90 -15.56
C LEU A 732 -8.49 -22.84 -15.68
N LEU A 733 -9.06 -22.67 -16.88
CA LEU A 733 -10.16 -21.75 -17.18
C LEU A 733 -11.32 -22.50 -17.84
N GLN A 734 -12.55 -22.09 -17.53
CA GLN A 734 -13.77 -22.57 -18.19
C GLN A 734 -14.73 -21.41 -18.50
N PHE A 735 -15.54 -21.60 -19.54
CA PHE A 735 -16.49 -20.62 -20.04
C PHE A 735 -17.90 -21.24 -20.13
N SER A 736 -18.93 -20.41 -20.04
CA SER A 736 -20.33 -20.86 -20.02
C SER A 736 -20.78 -21.62 -21.27
N ASP A 737 -20.06 -21.50 -22.39
CA ASP A 737 -20.37 -22.20 -23.64
C ASP A 737 -19.70 -23.58 -23.76
N GLY A 738 -19.15 -24.11 -22.64
CA GLY A 738 -18.50 -25.41 -22.58
C GLY A 738 -17.04 -25.42 -23.06
N SER A 739 -16.46 -24.25 -23.31
CA SER A 739 -15.04 -24.10 -23.67
C SER A 739 -14.15 -24.15 -22.43
N HIS A 740 -12.98 -24.76 -22.56
CA HIS A 740 -12.02 -24.97 -21.47
C HIS A 740 -10.59 -24.75 -21.95
N ILE A 741 -9.78 -24.12 -21.09
CA ILE A 741 -8.32 -24.16 -21.18
C ILE A 741 -7.85 -25.06 -20.03
N LYS A 742 -7.18 -26.15 -20.37
CA LYS A 742 -6.68 -27.14 -19.41
C LYS A 742 -5.17 -27.22 -19.46
N LEU A 743 -4.56 -27.63 -18.35
CA LEU A 743 -3.16 -28.00 -18.27
C LEU A 743 -3.07 -29.53 -18.08
N GLN A 744 -2.52 -30.22 -19.07
CA GLN A 744 -2.21 -31.66 -18.99
C GLN A 744 -0.82 -31.83 -18.39
N GLY A 745 -0.77 -32.47 -17.21
CA GLY A 745 0.41 -32.42 -16.36
C GLY A 745 0.80 -30.98 -16.11
N ARG A 746 2.08 -30.66 -16.23
CA ARG A 746 2.59 -29.28 -16.24
C ARG A 746 3.20 -28.89 -17.59
N HIS A 747 3.03 -29.70 -18.63
CA HIS A 747 3.80 -29.59 -19.87
C HIS A 747 2.98 -29.31 -21.13
N THR A 748 1.64 -29.34 -21.09
CA THR A 748 0.80 -29.11 -22.28
C THR A 748 -0.45 -28.30 -21.95
N PHE A 749 -0.70 -27.24 -22.69
CA PHE A 749 -1.99 -26.57 -22.75
C PHE A 749 -2.93 -27.33 -23.68
N VAL A 750 -4.17 -27.55 -23.25
CA VAL A 750 -5.22 -28.19 -24.04
C VAL A 750 -6.39 -27.23 -24.14
N PHE A 751 -6.76 -26.88 -25.37
CA PHE A 751 -7.91 -26.05 -25.70
C PHE A 751 -9.06 -26.97 -26.13
N GLU A 752 -10.12 -27.02 -25.34
CA GLU A 752 -11.24 -27.92 -25.54
C GLU A 752 -12.55 -27.16 -25.63
N ARG A 753 -13.50 -27.64 -26.44
CA ARG A 753 -14.87 -27.13 -26.47
C ARG A 753 -15.86 -28.29 -26.52
N ASN A 754 -16.77 -28.35 -25.57
CA ASN A 754 -17.79 -29.41 -25.47
C ASN A 754 -17.19 -30.84 -25.53
N GLY A 755 -16.02 -31.04 -24.92
CA GLY A 755 -15.30 -32.31 -24.94
C GLY A 755 -14.40 -32.55 -26.16
N GLU A 756 -14.50 -31.74 -27.22
CA GLU A 756 -13.62 -31.82 -28.39
C GLU A 756 -12.33 -31.03 -28.16
N VAL A 757 -11.17 -31.67 -28.29
CA VAL A 757 -9.87 -30.99 -28.25
C VAL A 757 -9.64 -30.27 -29.58
N LEU A 758 -9.66 -28.94 -29.54
CA LEU A 758 -9.46 -28.08 -30.71
C LEU A 758 -7.99 -27.83 -31.01
N ALA A 759 -7.15 -27.76 -29.96
CA ALA A 759 -5.70 -27.66 -30.09
C ALA A 759 -5.00 -28.10 -28.80
N SER A 760 -3.75 -28.55 -28.95
CA SER A 760 -2.85 -28.85 -27.83
C SER A 760 -1.47 -28.28 -28.10
N GLU A 761 -0.89 -27.59 -27.13
CA GLU A 761 0.41 -26.93 -27.27
C GLU A 761 1.32 -27.23 -26.09
N LYS A 762 2.54 -27.69 -26.37
CA LYS A 762 3.54 -27.92 -25.32
C LYS A 762 3.95 -26.61 -24.67
N VAL A 763 4.26 -26.65 -23.39
CA VAL A 763 4.84 -25.53 -22.64
C VAL A 763 6.33 -25.44 -23.01
N PRO A 764 6.85 -24.26 -23.42
CA PRO A 764 8.23 -24.12 -23.87
C PRO A 764 9.22 -24.02 -22.71
N TYR A 765 8.72 -23.83 -21.49
CA TYR A 765 9.50 -23.53 -20.31
C TYR A 765 10.44 -24.68 -19.96
N LEU A 766 11.74 -24.45 -20.02
CA LEU A 766 12.71 -25.37 -19.46
C LEU A 766 12.80 -25.07 -17.97
N ASP A 767 12.43 -26.04 -17.14
CA ASP A 767 12.70 -25.94 -15.72
C ASP A 767 14.20 -26.12 -15.41
N TYR A 768 14.57 -26.16 -14.13
CA TYR A 768 15.96 -26.33 -13.71
C TYR A 768 16.59 -27.66 -14.19
N ASN A 769 15.75 -28.64 -14.55
CA ASN A 769 16.15 -29.96 -15.03
C ASN A 769 16.14 -30.05 -16.57
N ASN A 770 15.97 -28.93 -17.30
CA ASN A 770 15.79 -28.91 -18.75
C ASN A 770 14.55 -29.66 -19.25
N GLU A 771 13.51 -29.78 -18.43
CA GLU A 771 12.24 -30.34 -18.88
C GLU A 771 11.30 -29.23 -19.34
N GLN A 772 10.64 -29.44 -20.49
CA GLN A 772 9.62 -28.55 -21.05
C GLN A 772 8.31 -28.62 -20.25
N ARG A 773 8.25 -27.91 -19.12
CA ARG A 773 7.11 -27.90 -18.19
C ARG A 773 7.10 -26.65 -17.30
N LEU A 774 5.94 -26.24 -16.82
CA LEU A 774 5.84 -25.26 -15.73
C LEU A 774 6.53 -25.81 -14.47
N PRO A 775 7.26 -24.98 -13.70
CA PRO A 775 7.95 -25.42 -12.51
C PRO A 775 6.97 -25.86 -11.40
N TYR A 776 7.41 -26.77 -10.53
CA TYR A 776 6.62 -27.24 -9.37
C TYR A 776 6.91 -26.36 -8.16
N LYS A 777 5.88 -25.99 -7.38
CA LYS A 777 6.03 -25.13 -6.18
C LYS A 777 6.71 -23.79 -6.51
N LYS A 778 6.39 -23.21 -7.67
CA LYS A 778 6.94 -21.94 -8.17
C LYS A 778 5.93 -21.23 -9.07
N TRP A 779 5.93 -19.91 -9.01
CA TRP A 779 5.09 -19.07 -9.83
C TRP A 779 5.44 -19.12 -11.32
N SER A 780 4.40 -19.04 -12.14
CA SER A 780 4.47 -18.72 -13.56
C SER A 780 3.28 -17.84 -13.91
N HIS A 781 3.50 -16.83 -14.76
CA HIS A 781 2.43 -16.01 -15.33
C HIS A 781 2.04 -16.57 -16.69
N LEU A 782 0.75 -16.85 -16.88
CA LEU A 782 0.17 -17.36 -18.11
C LEU A 782 -0.71 -16.27 -18.73
N GLY A 783 -0.38 -15.83 -19.95
CA GLY A 783 -1.16 -14.84 -20.69
C GLY A 783 -1.78 -15.41 -21.96
N PHE A 784 -3.03 -15.10 -22.23
CA PHE A 784 -3.77 -15.53 -23.42
C PHE A 784 -4.41 -14.31 -24.08
N SER A 785 -3.95 -13.94 -25.28
CA SER A 785 -4.52 -12.84 -26.06
C SER A 785 -5.30 -13.37 -27.25
N PHE A 786 -6.61 -13.17 -27.25
CA PHE A 786 -7.54 -13.60 -28.28
C PHE A 786 -7.83 -12.48 -29.26
N ASN A 787 -7.85 -12.80 -30.56
CA ASN A 787 -8.38 -11.88 -31.57
C ASN A 787 -9.90 -11.68 -31.40
N PRO A 788 -10.52 -10.66 -32.02
CA PRO A 788 -11.97 -10.42 -31.95
C PRO A 788 -12.82 -11.67 -32.20
N ASN A 789 -12.47 -12.45 -33.22
CA ASN A 789 -13.24 -13.63 -33.61
C ASN A 789 -12.98 -14.89 -32.75
N ARG A 790 -12.05 -14.84 -31.78
CA ARG A 790 -11.53 -15.97 -30.99
C ARG A 790 -11.10 -17.19 -31.80
N THR A 791 -10.73 -17.00 -33.05
CA THR A 791 -10.16 -18.05 -33.91
C THR A 791 -8.64 -18.11 -33.80
N PHE A 792 -8.05 -17.19 -33.04
CA PHE A 792 -6.61 -17.04 -32.88
C PHE A 792 -6.25 -16.62 -31.46
N ILE A 793 -5.23 -17.26 -30.89
CA ILE A 793 -4.66 -16.94 -29.58
C ILE A 793 -3.17 -16.71 -29.71
N LYS A 794 -2.68 -15.64 -29.08
CA LYS A 794 -1.28 -15.50 -28.68
C LYS A 794 -1.12 -15.94 -27.24
N ILE A 795 -0.24 -16.90 -27.00
CA ILE A 795 0.14 -17.34 -25.66
C ILE A 795 1.38 -16.55 -25.23
N TYR A 796 1.36 -16.03 -24.01
CA TYR A 796 2.46 -15.39 -23.33
C TYR A 796 2.82 -16.21 -22.10
N LEU A 797 4.12 -16.37 -21.86
CA LEU A 797 4.63 -17.04 -20.66
C LEU A 797 5.61 -16.11 -19.98
N ASN A 798 5.36 -15.80 -18.71
CA ASN A 798 6.14 -14.81 -17.94
C ASN A 798 6.33 -13.51 -18.73
N GLY A 799 5.25 -13.06 -19.37
CA GLY A 799 5.19 -11.80 -20.08
C GLY A 799 5.77 -11.80 -21.50
N LEU A 800 6.53 -12.83 -21.88
CA LEU A 800 7.09 -12.94 -23.22
C LEU A 800 6.16 -13.73 -24.15
N PHE A 801 6.01 -13.25 -25.38
CA PHE A 801 5.27 -13.98 -26.41
C PHE A 801 5.90 -15.36 -26.64
N TYR A 802 5.05 -16.38 -26.79
CA TYR A 802 5.47 -17.75 -27.03
C TYR A 802 5.00 -18.25 -28.40
N LYS A 803 3.68 -18.35 -28.57
CA LYS A 803 3.08 -19.18 -29.62
C LYS A 803 1.76 -18.61 -30.07
N ASN A 804 1.50 -18.77 -31.36
CA ASN A 804 0.19 -18.56 -31.96
C ASN A 804 -0.54 -19.90 -32.06
N VAL A 805 -1.81 -19.92 -31.67
CA VAL A 805 -2.71 -21.06 -31.86
C VAL A 805 -3.87 -20.60 -32.72
N HIS A 806 -4.16 -21.37 -33.78
CA HIS A 806 -5.25 -21.11 -34.70
C HIS A 806 -6.33 -22.18 -34.52
N PHE A 807 -7.57 -21.77 -34.62
CA PHE A 807 -8.72 -22.66 -34.60
C PHE A 807 -9.51 -22.50 -35.89
N SER A 808 -10.01 -23.62 -36.42
CA SER A 808 -10.91 -23.63 -37.58
C SER A 808 -12.26 -22.98 -37.28
N LYS A 809 -12.65 -22.91 -35.99
CA LYS A 809 -13.86 -22.30 -35.48
C LYS A 809 -13.53 -21.39 -34.31
N ARG A 810 -14.45 -20.48 -33.97
CA ARG A 810 -14.35 -19.66 -32.76
C ARG A 810 -14.14 -20.56 -31.53
N PHE A 811 -13.12 -20.29 -30.71
CA PHE A 811 -12.80 -21.09 -29.52
C PHE A 811 -13.89 -20.99 -28.46
N PHE A 812 -14.24 -19.77 -28.03
CA PHE A 812 -15.30 -19.54 -27.04
C PHE A 812 -16.16 -18.33 -27.41
N ASN A 813 -17.36 -18.26 -26.84
CA ASN A 813 -18.27 -17.13 -26.91
C ASN A 813 -18.48 -16.53 -25.51
N PHE A 814 -18.46 -15.19 -25.42
CA PHE A 814 -19.22 -14.52 -24.37
C PHE A 814 -20.69 -14.76 -24.69
N GLY A 815 -21.45 -15.39 -23.79
CA GLY A 815 -22.83 -15.73 -24.10
C GLY A 815 -23.63 -14.49 -24.47
N LEU A 816 -24.55 -14.66 -25.42
CA LEU A 816 -25.28 -13.54 -26.03
C LEU A 816 -26.51 -13.12 -25.23
N ASN A 817 -26.99 -13.97 -24.32
CA ASN A 817 -28.15 -13.72 -23.47
C ASN A 817 -27.97 -14.39 -22.10
N GLY A 818 -28.38 -13.71 -21.04
CA GLY A 818 -28.51 -14.29 -19.69
C GLY A 818 -27.25 -14.20 -18.82
N ALA A 819 -27.23 -15.02 -17.76
CA ALA A 819 -26.14 -15.08 -16.81
C ALA A 819 -24.98 -15.92 -17.38
N ASN A 820 -23.79 -15.32 -17.42
CA ASN A 820 -22.57 -15.93 -17.94
C ASN A 820 -21.47 -15.89 -16.88
N THR A 821 -20.48 -16.76 -17.04
CA THR A 821 -19.36 -16.95 -16.12
C THR A 821 -18.05 -17.15 -16.87
N ILE A 822 -16.98 -16.58 -16.30
CA ILE A 822 -15.61 -17.04 -16.54
C ILE A 822 -15.17 -17.67 -15.23
N SER A 823 -14.75 -18.93 -15.25
CA SER A 823 -14.32 -19.60 -14.03
C SER A 823 -12.86 -20.05 -14.05
N ILE A 824 -12.25 -20.02 -12.88
CA ILE A 824 -10.93 -20.61 -12.61
C ILE A 824 -11.15 -21.93 -11.88
N GLY A 825 -10.47 -23.00 -12.29
CA GLY A 825 -10.64 -24.34 -11.68
C GLY A 825 -11.90 -25.05 -12.15
N SER A 826 -12.34 -26.05 -11.37
CA SER A 826 -13.51 -26.88 -11.71
C SER A 826 -14.05 -27.60 -10.47
N LEU A 827 -15.38 -27.69 -10.38
CA LEU A 827 -16.08 -28.51 -9.38
C LEU A 827 -16.21 -29.98 -9.79
N SER A 828 -15.98 -30.31 -11.06
CA SER A 828 -16.24 -31.65 -11.60
C SER A 828 -15.20 -32.67 -11.12
N PRO A 829 -15.62 -33.77 -10.46
CA PRO A 829 -14.71 -34.86 -10.15
C PRO A 829 -14.15 -35.56 -11.41
N LYS A 830 -14.91 -35.55 -12.51
CA LYS A 830 -14.51 -36.15 -13.80
C LYS A 830 -13.53 -35.27 -14.57
N HIS A 831 -13.62 -33.95 -14.39
CA HIS A 831 -12.73 -32.96 -14.98
C HIS A 831 -12.12 -32.10 -13.87
N PRO A 832 -11.16 -32.66 -13.11
CA PRO A 832 -10.63 -31.99 -11.94
C PRO A 832 -10.01 -30.63 -12.30
N GLY A 833 -10.16 -29.67 -11.41
CA GLY A 833 -9.47 -28.39 -11.49
C GLY A 833 -7.96 -28.52 -11.23
N ILE A 834 -7.24 -27.44 -11.47
CA ILE A 834 -5.87 -27.28 -10.97
C ILE A 834 -5.83 -27.33 -9.43
N ARG A 835 -4.69 -27.77 -8.88
CA ARG A 835 -4.37 -27.68 -7.45
C ARG A 835 -3.14 -26.80 -7.25
N GLY A 836 -3.19 -25.88 -6.28
CA GLY A 836 -2.07 -25.01 -5.94
C GLY A 836 -2.50 -23.57 -5.73
N TRP A 837 -1.54 -22.65 -5.79
CA TRP A 837 -1.82 -21.23 -5.63
C TRP A 837 -2.18 -20.58 -6.95
N VAL A 838 -3.18 -19.71 -6.88
CA VAL A 838 -3.57 -18.80 -7.95
C VAL A 838 -3.46 -17.39 -7.41
N ASP A 839 -2.93 -16.49 -8.22
CA ASP A 839 -2.88 -15.08 -7.90
C ASP A 839 -3.13 -14.21 -9.15
N GLU A 840 -3.51 -12.95 -8.94
CA GLU A 840 -3.71 -11.92 -9.97
C GLU A 840 -4.38 -12.44 -11.27
N PHE A 841 -5.69 -12.71 -11.21
CA PHE A 841 -6.46 -13.00 -12.43
C PHE A 841 -6.99 -11.72 -13.03
N LYS A 842 -6.55 -11.43 -14.26
CA LYS A 842 -6.88 -10.19 -14.96
C LYS A 842 -7.46 -10.47 -16.34
N VAL A 843 -8.51 -9.74 -16.69
CA VAL A 843 -9.15 -9.78 -18.01
C VAL A 843 -9.30 -8.36 -18.53
N PHE A 844 -8.68 -8.07 -19.67
CA PHE A 844 -8.80 -6.79 -20.37
C PHE A 844 -9.57 -6.96 -21.68
N ILE A 845 -10.52 -6.07 -21.93
CA ILE A 845 -11.27 -5.94 -23.19
C ILE A 845 -10.63 -4.82 -24.01
N LEU A 846 -9.80 -5.17 -24.97
CA LEU A 846 -9.05 -4.22 -25.78
C LEU A 846 -9.95 -3.63 -26.88
N LYS A 847 -9.73 -2.40 -27.33
CA LYS A 847 -10.61 -1.74 -28.31
C LYS A 847 -10.19 -2.00 -29.76
N GLY A 848 -11.16 -2.28 -30.64
CA GLY A 848 -10.94 -2.33 -32.09
C GLY A 848 -9.98 -3.44 -32.53
N GLU A 849 -8.98 -3.12 -33.38
CA GLU A 849 -7.94 -4.08 -33.80
C GLU A 849 -6.74 -4.13 -32.84
N ASP A 850 -6.85 -3.51 -31.65
CA ASP A 850 -5.74 -3.38 -30.74
C ASP A 850 -5.23 -4.73 -30.22
N LYS A 851 -3.93 -4.93 -30.37
CA LYS A 851 -3.21 -6.06 -29.78
C LYS A 851 -2.62 -5.59 -28.46
N ILE A 852 -2.51 -6.49 -27.48
CA ILE A 852 -1.78 -6.16 -26.26
C ILE A 852 -0.36 -5.72 -26.62
N ASN A 853 0.05 -4.57 -26.11
CA ASN A 853 1.41 -4.08 -26.26
C ASN A 853 2.36 -5.09 -25.57
N PRO A 854 3.47 -5.52 -26.21
CA PRO A 854 4.41 -6.47 -25.61
C PRO A 854 4.94 -6.03 -24.24
N GLU A 855 5.20 -4.74 -24.03
CA GLU A 855 5.63 -4.21 -22.73
C GLU A 855 4.52 -4.35 -21.69
N ILE A 856 3.27 -4.10 -22.07
CA ILE A 856 2.13 -4.30 -21.17
C ILE A 856 1.95 -5.78 -20.81
N ALA A 857 2.11 -6.69 -21.78
CA ALA A 857 2.09 -8.14 -21.48
C ALA A 857 3.21 -8.53 -20.49
N CYS A 858 4.38 -7.89 -20.57
CA CYS A 858 5.48 -8.08 -19.64
C CYS A 858 5.21 -7.46 -18.25
N ASN A 859 4.60 -6.26 -18.19
CA ASN A 859 4.15 -5.64 -16.95
C ASN A 859 3.13 -6.52 -16.20
N GLN A 860 2.19 -7.14 -16.93
CA GLN A 860 1.22 -8.07 -16.34
C GLN A 860 1.89 -9.31 -15.72
N ALA A 861 3.11 -9.64 -16.15
CA ALA A 861 3.96 -10.66 -15.54
C ALA A 861 4.96 -10.08 -14.52
N ARG A 862 4.72 -8.88 -13.98
CA ARG A 862 5.59 -8.18 -13.02
C ARG A 862 7.04 -8.00 -13.53
N GLY A 863 7.20 -7.77 -14.83
CA GLY A 863 8.49 -7.53 -15.47
C GLY A 863 8.50 -6.31 -16.37
N SER A 864 9.63 -6.07 -17.03
CA SER A 864 9.76 -5.08 -18.11
C SER A 864 10.64 -5.66 -19.23
N LEU A 865 10.35 -5.29 -20.48
CA LEU A 865 11.08 -5.78 -21.64
C LEU A 865 12.43 -5.06 -21.77
N VAL A 866 13.44 -5.87 -22.07
CA VAL A 866 14.77 -5.41 -22.44
C VAL A 866 15.15 -5.95 -23.80
N SER A 867 15.90 -5.15 -24.53
CA SER A 867 16.66 -5.58 -25.71
C SER A 867 18.03 -6.12 -25.28
N TRP A 868 18.57 -7.04 -26.07
CA TRP A 868 19.86 -7.66 -25.83
C TRP A 868 20.60 -7.94 -27.14
N ASN A 869 21.92 -7.74 -27.11
CA ASN A 869 22.79 -8.07 -28.23
C ASN A 869 23.27 -9.54 -28.11
N PRO A 870 22.85 -10.46 -29.00
CA PRO A 870 23.21 -11.87 -28.92
C PRO A 870 24.72 -12.16 -29.04
N LYS A 871 25.53 -11.21 -29.53
CA LYS A 871 26.99 -11.35 -29.60
C LYS A 871 27.71 -11.22 -28.24
N SER A 872 26.99 -10.87 -27.17
CA SER A 872 27.58 -10.76 -25.83
C SER A 872 27.45 -12.04 -25.02
N GLU A 873 28.55 -12.54 -24.46
CA GLU A 873 28.51 -13.60 -23.45
C GLU A 873 28.15 -13.03 -22.07
N PHE A 874 26.88 -12.70 -21.86
CA PHE A 874 26.41 -12.27 -20.55
C PHE A 874 25.61 -13.37 -19.85
N ASN A 875 25.95 -13.66 -18.58
CA ASN A 875 25.27 -14.68 -17.76
C ASN A 875 24.90 -14.06 -16.40
N HIS A 876 23.66 -13.61 -16.25
CA HIS A 876 23.16 -13.01 -15.01
C HIS A 876 22.02 -13.84 -14.42
N LYS A 877 21.84 -13.81 -13.10
CA LYS A 877 20.82 -14.60 -12.39
C LYS A 877 19.38 -14.35 -12.88
N LEU A 878 19.07 -13.11 -13.23
CA LEU A 878 17.78 -12.68 -13.79
C LEU A 878 17.61 -13.07 -15.27
N ILE A 879 18.67 -13.58 -15.91
CA ILE A 879 18.73 -14.00 -17.32
C ILE A 879 19.07 -15.50 -17.36
N ARG A 880 18.78 -16.28 -16.31
CA ARG A 880 19.15 -17.72 -16.25
C ARG A 880 18.31 -18.61 -17.17
N ILE A 881 17.18 -18.12 -17.68
CA ILE A 881 16.21 -18.88 -18.47
C ILE A 881 16.44 -18.80 -20.02
N PRO A 882 16.97 -17.72 -20.64
CA PRO A 882 16.91 -17.56 -22.10
C PRO A 882 17.94 -18.29 -22.98
N LYS A 883 19.09 -18.77 -22.50
CA LYS A 883 20.10 -19.31 -23.43
C LYS A 883 19.69 -20.61 -24.16
N ARG A 884 18.66 -21.32 -23.69
CA ARG A 884 18.39 -22.71 -24.10
C ARG A 884 17.28 -22.90 -25.14
N ASN A 885 16.61 -21.84 -25.62
CA ASN A 885 15.50 -21.95 -26.58
C ASN A 885 15.55 -20.89 -27.71
N ALA A 886 16.56 -20.91 -28.59
CA ALA A 886 16.75 -19.89 -29.64
C ALA A 886 15.53 -19.66 -30.57
N ALA A 887 14.75 -20.71 -30.85
CA ALA A 887 13.54 -20.62 -31.67
C ALA A 887 12.39 -19.84 -31.00
N PHE A 888 12.33 -19.85 -29.66
CA PHE A 888 11.37 -19.09 -28.86
C PHE A 888 11.60 -17.58 -29.01
N PHE A 889 12.86 -17.15 -28.96
CA PHE A 889 13.24 -15.73 -29.06
C PHE A 889 13.00 -15.18 -30.47
N THR A 890 13.46 -15.87 -31.50
CA THR A 890 13.44 -15.36 -32.89
C THR A 890 12.05 -14.86 -33.37
N ARG A 891 10.95 -15.51 -32.95
CA ARG A 891 9.58 -15.09 -33.33
C ARG A 891 9.08 -13.88 -32.54
N SER A 892 9.38 -13.84 -31.24
CA SER A 892 9.05 -12.72 -30.36
C SER A 892 9.84 -11.48 -30.76
N ASP A 893 11.12 -11.68 -31.09
CA ASP A 893 12.05 -10.63 -31.46
C ASP A 893 11.57 -9.85 -32.69
N ARG A 894 11.10 -10.55 -33.73
CA ARG A 894 10.58 -9.89 -34.94
C ARG A 894 9.31 -9.05 -34.67
N GLN A 895 8.40 -9.54 -33.82
CA GLN A 895 7.18 -8.78 -33.50
C GLN A 895 7.49 -7.50 -32.73
N ILE A 896 8.46 -7.55 -31.81
CA ILE A 896 8.85 -6.40 -30.98
C ILE A 896 9.72 -5.45 -31.80
N ALA A 897 10.69 -5.96 -32.56
CA ALA A 897 11.58 -5.14 -33.37
C ALA A 897 10.84 -4.30 -34.41
N ASN A 898 9.76 -4.82 -35.01
CA ASN A 898 8.93 -4.07 -35.96
C ASN A 898 8.16 -2.90 -35.34
N LEU A 899 8.12 -2.79 -34.00
CA LEU A 899 7.52 -1.66 -33.27
C LEU A 899 8.56 -0.62 -32.84
N LEU A 900 9.84 -0.90 -33.08
CA LEU A 900 10.97 -0.09 -32.65
C LEU A 900 11.73 0.46 -33.87
N PRO A 901 12.59 1.47 -33.69
CA PRO A 901 13.43 1.98 -34.77
C PRO A 901 14.42 0.92 -35.30
N ASP A 902 14.92 1.11 -36.52
CA ASP A 902 15.71 0.11 -37.28
C ASP A 902 16.93 -0.46 -36.55
N ASN A 903 17.52 0.29 -35.61
CA ASN A 903 18.65 -0.16 -34.80
C ASN A 903 18.32 -1.32 -33.83
N TYR A 904 17.05 -1.69 -33.72
CA TYR A 904 16.56 -2.83 -32.93
C TYR A 904 16.27 -4.10 -33.76
N LEU A 905 16.32 -4.05 -35.10
CA LEU A 905 15.98 -5.18 -35.97
C LEU A 905 16.85 -6.43 -35.78
N ASN A 906 18.07 -6.26 -35.28
CA ASN A 906 19.04 -7.35 -35.03
C ASN A 906 19.23 -7.65 -33.53
N LYS A 907 18.29 -7.22 -32.67
CA LYS A 907 18.33 -7.45 -31.23
C LYS A 907 17.39 -8.58 -30.83
N ASN A 908 17.74 -9.26 -29.74
CA ASN A 908 16.85 -10.19 -29.07
C ASN A 908 16.13 -9.48 -27.92
N PHE A 909 14.99 -9.99 -27.50
CA PHE A 909 14.17 -9.40 -26.45
C PHE A 909 13.78 -10.44 -25.41
N PHE A 910 13.72 -10.01 -24.15
CA PHE A 910 13.17 -10.84 -23.08
C PHE A 910 12.49 -9.97 -22.03
N CYS A 911 11.52 -10.59 -21.34
CA CYS A 911 10.86 -9.99 -20.19
C CYS A 911 11.67 -10.31 -18.92
N VAL A 912 12.16 -9.27 -18.24
CA VAL A 912 12.90 -9.44 -16.98
C VAL A 912 11.89 -9.58 -15.84
N THR A 913 11.81 -10.78 -15.26
CA THR A 913 10.91 -11.09 -14.14
C THR A 913 11.70 -11.68 -12.98
N ASP A 914 11.23 -11.47 -11.76
CA ASP A 914 11.67 -12.20 -10.58
C ASP A 914 10.42 -12.57 -9.78
N TYR A 915 10.21 -13.84 -9.48
CA TYR A 915 9.10 -14.28 -8.61
C TYR A 915 9.63 -14.87 -7.30
N THR A 916 10.94 -14.78 -7.07
CA THR A 916 11.58 -15.23 -5.84
C THR A 916 11.59 -14.17 -4.76
N SER A 917 11.31 -12.91 -5.12
CA SER A 917 11.10 -11.80 -4.22
C SER A 917 9.65 -11.32 -4.31
N GLU A 918 9.07 -10.92 -3.18
CA GLU A 918 7.74 -10.31 -3.12
C GLU A 918 7.62 -9.03 -3.97
N ARG A 919 8.74 -8.33 -4.18
CA ARG A 919 8.78 -7.08 -4.99
C ARG A 919 8.92 -7.35 -6.48
N GLY A 920 9.21 -8.60 -6.83
CA GLY A 920 9.65 -9.01 -8.15
C GLY A 920 10.86 -8.26 -8.68
N ALA A 921 11.02 -8.25 -10.01
CA ALA A 921 12.11 -7.51 -10.64
C ALA A 921 11.85 -6.00 -10.51
N THR A 922 12.92 -5.23 -10.29
CA THR A 922 12.82 -3.79 -10.05
C THR A 922 13.58 -2.96 -11.07
N LYS A 923 13.23 -1.67 -11.21
CA LYS A 923 13.96 -0.68 -12.01
C LYS A 923 15.44 -0.59 -11.61
N ASN A 924 15.77 -0.72 -10.33
CA ASN A 924 17.17 -0.80 -9.90
C ASN A 924 17.87 -2.07 -10.39
N ASP A 925 17.17 -3.21 -10.46
CA ASP A 925 17.77 -4.44 -10.99
C ASP A 925 18.04 -4.31 -12.49
N LEU A 926 17.17 -3.61 -13.23
CA LEU A 926 17.44 -3.25 -14.62
C LEU A 926 18.65 -2.32 -14.74
N ALA A 927 18.73 -1.24 -13.94
CA ALA A 927 19.86 -0.34 -13.99
C ALA A 927 21.20 -1.06 -13.69
N GLN A 928 21.19 -2.00 -12.74
CA GLN A 928 22.35 -2.85 -12.46
C GLN A 928 22.67 -3.80 -13.61
N LEU A 929 21.67 -4.37 -14.27
CA LEU A 929 21.83 -5.20 -15.46
C LEU A 929 22.41 -4.42 -16.64
N GLU A 930 21.93 -3.21 -16.89
CA GLU A 930 22.42 -2.31 -17.93
C GLU A 930 23.90 -1.95 -17.68
N LEU A 931 24.25 -1.58 -16.45
CA LEU A 931 25.62 -1.29 -16.05
C LEU A 931 26.53 -2.51 -16.17
N ALA A 932 26.12 -3.66 -15.63
CA ALA A 932 26.92 -4.89 -15.64
C ALA A 932 27.12 -5.44 -17.05
N SER A 933 26.19 -5.17 -17.97
CA SER A 933 26.29 -5.56 -19.38
C SER A 933 26.99 -4.50 -20.25
N SER A 934 27.56 -3.44 -19.66
CA SER A 934 28.16 -2.33 -20.41
C SER A 934 27.22 -1.75 -21.47
N GLY A 935 25.92 -1.64 -21.14
CA GLY A 935 24.88 -1.14 -22.04
C GLY A 935 24.44 -2.09 -23.17
N GLN A 936 24.83 -3.37 -23.13
CA GLN A 936 24.41 -4.37 -24.12
C GLN A 936 22.99 -4.87 -23.90
N ILE A 937 22.49 -4.74 -22.68
CA ILE A 937 21.08 -4.89 -22.31
C ILE A 937 20.54 -3.48 -22.09
N LEU A 938 19.40 -3.17 -22.69
CA LEU A 938 18.74 -1.86 -22.55
C LEU A 938 17.24 -2.05 -22.44
N SER A 939 16.60 -1.34 -21.51
CA SER A 939 15.14 -1.23 -21.47
C SER A 939 14.59 -0.68 -22.80
N VAL A 940 13.47 -1.25 -23.25
CA VAL A 940 12.72 -0.75 -24.43
C VAL A 940 11.34 -0.22 -24.05
N ARG A 941 11.03 -0.17 -22.75
CA ARG A 941 9.74 0.26 -22.20
C ARG A 941 9.24 1.56 -22.80
N ASP A 942 9.99 2.65 -22.62
CA ASP A 942 9.52 3.99 -22.97
C ASP A 942 9.34 4.15 -24.48
N ARG A 943 10.13 3.41 -25.28
CA ARG A 943 9.99 3.38 -26.75
C ARG A 943 8.70 2.68 -27.19
N LEU A 944 8.22 1.70 -26.42
CA LEU A 944 6.98 0.97 -26.71
C LEU A 944 5.74 1.66 -26.12
N LEU A 945 5.84 2.30 -24.96
CA LEU A 945 4.70 2.92 -24.27
C LEU A 945 4.52 4.40 -24.62
N PHE A 946 5.61 5.12 -24.90
CA PHE A 946 5.60 6.56 -25.19
C PHE A 946 6.44 6.88 -26.45
N PRO A 947 6.15 6.26 -27.62
CA PRO A 947 6.94 6.46 -28.84
C PRO A 947 6.96 7.93 -29.32
N GLU A 948 5.96 8.73 -28.96
CA GLU A 948 5.92 10.18 -29.23
C GLU A 948 7.09 10.93 -28.58
N SER A 949 7.65 10.40 -27.49
CA SER A 949 8.79 11.00 -26.78
C SER A 949 10.12 10.81 -27.52
N PHE A 950 10.13 10.15 -28.69
CA PHE A 950 11.36 9.82 -29.43
C PHE A 950 11.29 10.16 -30.94
N ARG A 951 10.29 10.92 -31.40
CA ARG A 951 10.22 11.31 -32.83
C ARG A 951 11.22 12.42 -33.16
N HIS A 952 11.89 12.25 -34.30
CA HIS A 952 13.18 12.85 -34.68
C HIS A 952 13.11 14.33 -35.16
N ASP A 953 11.95 14.96 -35.08
CA ASP A 953 11.63 16.25 -35.69
C ASP A 953 11.15 17.31 -34.69
N TYR A 954 11.08 16.98 -33.40
CA TYR A 954 10.81 17.94 -32.33
C TYR A 954 11.85 17.82 -31.23
N LEU A 955 12.28 18.97 -30.71
CA LEU A 955 13.03 19.15 -29.45
C LEU A 955 12.29 18.59 -28.20
N GLN A 956 11.28 17.73 -28.35
CA GLN A 956 10.38 17.24 -27.29
C GLN A 956 10.68 15.77 -26.93
N ALA A 957 11.94 15.46 -26.63
CA ALA A 957 12.29 14.12 -26.14
C ALA A 957 11.86 13.96 -24.68
N GLY A 958 10.65 13.45 -24.44
CA GLY A 958 10.13 13.16 -23.11
C GLY A 958 9.83 14.40 -22.26
N LEU A 959 9.75 14.20 -20.94
CA LEU A 959 9.42 15.24 -19.96
C LEU A 959 10.69 16.01 -19.58
N THR A 960 11.13 16.91 -20.44
CA THR A 960 12.33 17.72 -20.25
C THR A 960 12.03 19.11 -19.70
N PHE A 961 12.94 19.64 -18.90
CA PHE A 961 12.83 21.00 -18.37
C PHE A 961 12.78 22.03 -19.49
N ASN A 962 12.02 23.12 -19.29
CA ASN A 962 11.78 24.18 -20.28
C ASN A 962 11.12 23.74 -21.60
N HIS A 963 10.73 22.47 -21.73
CA HIS A 963 9.98 21.99 -22.87
C HIS A 963 8.52 21.75 -22.49
N PRO A 964 7.59 21.88 -23.45
CA PRO A 964 6.20 21.50 -23.23
C PRO A 964 6.05 19.98 -23.11
N ARG A 965 4.98 19.54 -22.46
CA ARG A 965 4.59 18.13 -22.43
C ARG A 965 4.26 17.65 -23.86
N PRO A 966 4.74 16.46 -24.30
CA PRO A 966 4.35 15.88 -25.59
C PRO A 966 2.83 15.67 -25.72
N ASP A 967 2.32 15.70 -26.95
CA ASP A 967 0.93 15.33 -27.23
C ASP A 967 0.77 13.80 -27.22
N SER A 968 -0.02 13.29 -26.28
CA SER A 968 -0.32 11.86 -26.14
C SER A 968 -1.77 11.52 -26.49
N THR A 969 -2.51 12.40 -27.18
CA THR A 969 -3.94 12.18 -27.51
C THR A 969 -4.17 10.99 -28.42
N ASN A 970 -3.16 10.58 -29.20
CA ASN A 970 -3.18 9.41 -30.07
C ASN A 970 -2.45 8.19 -29.46
N ASN A 971 -1.92 8.32 -28.24
CA ASN A 971 -1.18 7.24 -27.60
C ASN A 971 -2.16 6.21 -27.03
N LYS A 972 -2.18 5.00 -27.59
CA LYS A 972 -3.09 3.91 -27.19
C LYS A 972 -2.90 3.45 -25.74
N PHE A 973 -1.67 3.50 -25.22
CA PHE A 973 -1.40 3.21 -23.82
C PHE A 973 -2.05 4.26 -22.92
N CYS A 974 -1.87 5.55 -23.21
CA CYS A 974 -2.52 6.63 -22.47
C CYS A 974 -4.06 6.57 -22.55
N LEU A 975 -4.61 6.28 -23.73
CA LEU A 975 -6.05 6.12 -23.96
C LEU A 975 -6.67 4.89 -23.26
N SER A 976 -5.85 4.01 -22.68
CA SER A 976 -6.36 2.96 -21.81
C SER A 976 -6.81 3.50 -20.45
N CYS A 977 -6.22 4.58 -19.95
CA CYS A 977 -6.58 5.19 -18.67
C CYS A 977 -7.44 6.46 -18.83
N HIS A 978 -7.29 7.15 -19.97
CA HIS A 978 -7.96 8.42 -20.24
C HIS A 978 -9.16 8.26 -21.17
N GLY A 979 -10.29 8.87 -20.82
CA GLY A 979 -11.54 8.81 -21.59
C GLY A 979 -12.25 10.16 -21.70
N ASP A 980 -13.09 10.32 -22.72
CA ASP A 980 -13.81 11.59 -22.96
C ASP A 980 -14.87 11.89 -21.90
N GLN A 981 -15.40 10.85 -21.26
CA GLN A 981 -16.36 10.94 -20.16
C GLN A 981 -15.67 11.03 -18.78
N GLU A 982 -14.35 10.86 -18.72
CA GLU A 982 -13.59 10.95 -17.49
C GLU A 982 -13.37 12.42 -17.09
N VAL A 983 -13.20 12.66 -15.79
CA VAL A 983 -13.06 14.01 -15.25
C VAL A 983 -11.61 14.37 -14.90
N ARG A 984 -11.33 15.67 -14.83
CA ARG A 984 -10.05 16.23 -14.37
C ARG A 984 -8.85 15.63 -15.14
N THR A 985 -7.85 15.16 -14.40
CA THR A 985 -6.60 14.58 -14.91
C THR A 985 -6.79 13.23 -15.58
N LEU A 986 -7.98 12.62 -15.54
CA LEU A 986 -8.28 11.38 -16.27
C LEU A 986 -8.98 11.64 -17.61
N SER A 987 -9.38 12.88 -17.89
CA SER A 987 -9.96 13.21 -19.21
C SER A 987 -8.92 13.13 -20.33
N THR A 988 -9.36 12.96 -21.57
CA THR A 988 -8.49 13.06 -22.77
C THR A 988 -7.85 14.44 -22.94
N ARG A 989 -8.44 15.50 -22.36
CA ARG A 989 -7.84 16.84 -22.32
C ARG A 989 -6.52 16.87 -21.56
N ALA A 990 -6.33 15.95 -20.60
CA ALA A 990 -5.07 15.84 -19.87
C ALA A 990 -3.89 15.40 -20.77
N LEU A 991 -4.17 14.78 -21.92
CA LEU A 991 -3.17 14.27 -22.87
C LEU A 991 -2.76 15.28 -23.95
N ARG A 992 -3.54 16.34 -24.15
CA ARG A 992 -3.35 17.32 -25.23
C ARG A 992 -2.11 18.18 -24.99
N TYR A 993 -1.37 18.46 -26.04
CA TYR A 993 -0.36 19.52 -26.02
C TYR A 993 -1.00 20.89 -25.69
N ILE A 994 -0.30 21.69 -24.87
CA ILE A 994 -0.70 23.08 -24.57
C ILE A 994 0.43 24.00 -25.00
N GLU A 995 0.15 24.82 -26.01
CA GLU A 995 1.11 25.77 -26.57
C GLU A 995 1.57 26.79 -25.52
N GLY A 996 2.87 27.12 -25.56
CA GLY A 996 3.50 28.05 -24.63
C GLY A 996 3.60 27.57 -23.17
N ARG A 997 3.12 26.37 -22.84
CA ARG A 997 3.16 25.82 -21.49
C ARG A 997 4.25 24.77 -21.34
N THR A 998 5.36 25.20 -20.76
CA THR A 998 6.47 24.33 -20.37
C THR A 998 6.12 23.44 -19.18
N ILE A 999 6.87 22.36 -18.95
CA ILE A 999 6.59 21.38 -17.88
C ILE A 999 6.58 21.99 -16.47
N GLN A 1000 7.37 23.03 -16.22
CA GLN A 1000 7.39 23.75 -14.93
C GLN A 1000 6.14 24.64 -14.73
N LEU A 1001 5.41 24.96 -15.80
CA LEU A 1001 4.15 25.69 -15.76
C LEU A 1001 2.93 24.76 -15.95
N ASP A 1002 3.15 23.50 -16.33
CA ASP A 1002 2.09 22.51 -16.48
C ASP A 1002 1.65 21.93 -15.12
N MET A 1003 0.40 22.21 -14.78
CA MET A 1003 -0.26 21.70 -13.57
C MET A 1003 -0.66 20.23 -13.67
N ARG A 1004 -0.68 19.66 -14.89
CA ARG A 1004 -0.99 18.26 -15.12
C ARG A 1004 0.25 17.44 -14.77
N ARG A 1005 0.09 16.53 -13.82
CA ARG A 1005 1.18 15.78 -13.21
C ARG A 1005 0.84 14.30 -13.20
N GLN A 1006 1.81 13.47 -13.60
CA GLN A 1006 1.73 12.04 -13.33
C GLN A 1006 2.18 11.78 -11.89
N PRO A 1007 1.60 10.78 -11.19
CA PRO A 1007 1.91 10.52 -9.78
C PRO A 1007 3.36 10.20 -9.48
N THR A 1008 4.12 9.71 -10.46
CA THR A 1008 5.53 9.35 -10.33
C THR A 1008 6.48 10.50 -10.69
N GLN A 1009 5.96 11.65 -11.15
CA GLN A 1009 6.78 12.82 -11.47
C GLN A 1009 7.24 13.56 -10.20
N PRO A 1010 8.52 14.01 -10.12
CA PRO A 1010 9.04 14.78 -9.00
C PRO A 1010 8.41 16.18 -8.94
N PRO A 1011 8.23 16.83 -7.77
CA PRO A 1011 7.56 18.12 -7.65
C PRO A 1011 7.96 19.14 -8.73
N ARG A 1012 7.00 19.91 -9.21
CA ARG A 1012 7.18 20.83 -10.35
C ARG A 1012 8.24 21.90 -10.09
N VAL A 1013 8.29 22.35 -8.85
CA VAL A 1013 9.22 23.35 -8.35
C VAL A 1013 9.64 22.91 -6.95
N LEU A 1014 10.94 22.90 -6.69
CA LEU A 1014 11.48 22.83 -5.34
C LEU A 1014 11.67 24.27 -4.83
N ARG A 1015 11.03 24.61 -3.71
CA ARG A 1015 11.06 25.96 -3.13
C ARG A 1015 12.00 26.04 -1.92
N GLY A 1016 12.15 27.23 -1.36
CA GLY A 1016 13.03 27.48 -0.21
C GLY A 1016 14.50 27.52 -0.61
N GLN A 1017 15.38 27.35 0.37
CA GLN A 1017 16.82 27.30 0.19
C GLN A 1017 17.20 25.99 -0.50
N LEU A 1018 18.00 26.11 -1.56
CA LEU A 1018 18.60 24.99 -2.27
C LEU A 1018 20.08 24.89 -1.86
N PRO A 1019 20.60 23.70 -1.49
CA PRO A 1019 22.01 23.53 -1.15
C PRO A 1019 22.94 23.88 -2.33
N GLN A 1020 24.11 24.44 -2.03
CA GLN A 1020 25.14 24.72 -3.03
C GLN A 1020 25.61 23.40 -3.68
N GLY A 1021 25.71 23.37 -5.01
CA GLY A 1021 26.10 22.16 -5.76
C GLY A 1021 24.98 21.15 -6.04
N ARG A 1022 23.76 21.37 -5.52
CA ARG A 1022 22.57 20.61 -5.96
C ARG A 1022 22.10 21.14 -7.33
N ASN A 1023 22.88 20.84 -8.37
CA ASN A 1023 22.35 20.88 -9.73
C ASN A 1023 21.22 19.87 -9.78
N ILE A 1024 19.98 20.35 -9.86
CA ILE A 1024 18.87 19.50 -10.31
C ILE A 1024 19.20 19.19 -11.77
N ARG A 1025 20.00 18.15 -11.98
CA ARG A 1025 20.11 17.51 -13.29
C ARG A 1025 18.73 16.93 -13.54
N PHE A 1026 17.88 17.71 -14.20
CA PHE A 1026 16.94 17.12 -15.12
C PHE A 1026 17.76 16.20 -16.02
N PRO A 1027 17.29 15.01 -16.37
CA PRO A 1027 18.07 14.09 -17.20
C PRO A 1027 18.41 14.84 -18.49
N ASP A 1028 19.62 15.41 -18.51
CA ASP A 1028 20.24 15.95 -19.69
C ASP A 1028 20.31 14.75 -20.62
N ALA A 1029 19.59 14.87 -21.72
CA ALA A 1029 19.74 13.95 -22.82
C ALA A 1029 21.21 14.03 -23.22
N TRP A 1030 22.00 13.04 -22.80
CA TRP A 1030 23.30 12.70 -23.35
C TRP A 1030 24.22 13.92 -23.54
N ASP A 1031 25.02 14.24 -22.52
CA ASP A 1031 26.28 14.95 -22.72
C ASP A 1031 27.09 14.20 -23.80
N ARG A 1032 26.97 14.63 -25.05
CA ARG A 1032 27.98 14.40 -26.07
C ARG A 1032 28.97 15.55 -25.92
N PRO A 1033 30.22 15.31 -25.52
CA PRO A 1033 31.27 16.30 -25.69
C PRO A 1033 31.56 16.39 -27.20
N GLY A 1034 31.31 17.55 -27.81
CA GLY A 1034 31.77 17.81 -29.18
C GLY A 1034 30.96 18.86 -29.96
N GLU A 1035 31.56 20.06 -30.03
CA GLU A 1035 31.65 20.97 -31.17
C GLU A 1035 30.41 21.79 -31.63
N ASP A 1036 30.66 23.12 -31.67
CA ASP A 1036 29.97 24.24 -32.32
C ASP A 1036 28.81 23.93 -33.25
N TRP A 1037 27.62 24.51 -32.98
CA TRP A 1037 26.74 25.23 -33.92
C TRP A 1037 25.75 26.14 -33.14
#